data_AF-A0AAN6WL65-F1
#
_entry.id   AF-A0AAN6WL65-F1
#
_cell.length_a   1.000
_cell.length_b   1.000
_cell.length_c   1.000
_cell.angle_alpha   90.00
_cell.angle_beta   90.00
_cell.angle_gamma   90.00
#
_symmetry.space_group_name_H-M   'P 1'
#
loop_
_entity.id
_entity.type
_entity.pdbx_description
1 polymer ?
#
loop_
_entity_poly.entity_id
_entity_poly.type
_entity_poly.pdbx_seq_one_letter_code
_entity_poly.pdbx_strand_id
1 'polypeptide(L)'
;MHVTRDGHRPLKIDPSSPSEVDIQALEKSTGLDRGQCYGLVAALTREYAMIQGPPGTGKSHVGVQFVRVLLDHKVKASLGPIIVISCYTNHALDQFLKHLKAIGIDKIIRIGGQSRDEELAGNNLRVVSRWETSTRLEGRVLAEKYQERESCFRYSEAIMSTLHSTRKDYLSPNSLLPFLTQYHPRIAAQFKLKDEEGFLLVGKSPIEVWLGGFEYEQGPHNDRASRSIEELRLAAETNVYEIAPRQRRTLAEAWHSEMAEEMSGQLFEFLDQARACQQRIKGVHSDVDRRTLLKADVVGVTTSGLARNIETLRGIRSKVIICEEAGEVKEPDILSALMPGVEHFIQIGDHRQLRPQIQNYLKFSLETRIGQAYQLDRSQFERRAVGEPGLGPLPVAQLNVQRRMRPEISNLIRSVYPGLKDHPSVHNYPDVVGMRHNLFWLDHDQPEESGSDGAPVRSHSNHWEVSMSVALVRHLVRQGEYSPEDIALLTPYTGQLQNLKAALSKDFEVFLSDRDLETLALEGIDMRTSTTANRVEANNNISKVGFLRTENRINVLLSRAKHGMYLIGNTKTYLHIPMWADVFRQLDDVKAVGQAFELSCPRHPDTPIHCENPADFIRLSPKGGCALICDQRLEPCGHRCPAPCHSKALHDAFSCLQPCPRFRDTCQHPCQKLCGETCGPCHVQMRDFLLPCGHKLEQIECYRTLNLATVHCHRPVKKTVRDCEHTVTVDCSTNVADEGFRCPTKCDHTFPCGHGCVGTCGKCRKVGDGGVVSYAHQECRKVCKRAFRTCTHTCSKTCHEGRDCGLCERQCEEARVDLLEFKPYSEIDLSDSPIVVLTCGHFFTGETLDGMIGMNDVYSTGKAGEYYGLQDLSGAFSGRIPACPDCRVPIQQYSTRRYNRVVNKAVIDETVKRFLVHGRQRLQNFQKRFNESEKALVSSRDKLKAAVAVAVPNRYTDLANLHNETGELKKDMTAEHQPTKKLFDAILTFERNRKKGKEKGKGKDTLEQVMGDLSIEGPSELPQPVYNQQVTLEAGLLQLKVKEAILRDKFTLFAQLNNGQILSLAEHSAKQVIPFLVTCKTLVTQSSEAKLPRLAIQATLLFAQMTQLESWFRYKCPSPKDGIEITPAMVSMTGRRNATIQNRQEAAKKLLEEALALCDSFDGGVDFRSEVEQTLRLFEGPRYEEVTPEEIAAIKSAMIRGRGGIATHSGHWYNCENGHPFAIGECGMPMEEARCPDCDARIGGQHHRMVGGVSRATDME
;
A
#
# COMPACT_ATOMS: atom_id res chain seq x y z
N MET A 1 15.98 -41.19 -25.64
CA MET A 1 15.09 -40.01 -25.63
C MET A 1 13.66 -40.41 -25.93
N HIS A 2 12.72 -40.12 -25.03
CA HIS A 2 11.27 -40.23 -25.31
C HIS A 2 10.69 -38.87 -25.72
N VAL A 3 11.34 -38.20 -26.69
CA VAL A 3 10.90 -36.89 -27.21
C VAL A 3 10.12 -37.06 -28.53
N THR A 4 9.83 -38.29 -28.94
CA THR A 4 9.22 -38.58 -30.24
C THR A 4 7.70 -38.33 -30.24
N ARG A 5 7.18 -37.68 -31.29
CA ARG A 5 5.73 -37.46 -31.51
C ARG A 5 4.88 -38.74 -31.42
N ASP A 6 5.43 -39.88 -31.83
CA ASP A 6 4.66 -41.12 -32.08
C ASP A 6 5.00 -42.30 -31.16
N GLY A 7 5.66 -42.08 -30.01
CA GLY A 7 5.90 -43.14 -29.00
C GLY A 7 6.76 -44.35 -29.44
N HIS A 8 7.23 -44.41 -30.69
CA HIS A 8 7.88 -45.60 -31.26
C HIS A 8 9.27 -45.29 -31.87
N ARG A 9 10.25 -45.04 -30.99
CA ARG A 9 11.67 -45.48 -31.04
C ARG A 9 12.53 -44.52 -30.19
N PRO A 10 13.24 -45.01 -29.16
CA PRO A 10 14.11 -44.16 -28.36
C PRO A 10 15.32 -43.71 -29.19
N LEU A 11 15.44 -42.40 -29.45
CA LEU A 11 16.67 -41.83 -30.02
C LEU A 11 17.79 -41.92 -28.98
N LYS A 12 18.94 -42.48 -29.39
CA LYS A 12 20.17 -42.52 -28.60
C LYS A 12 21.07 -41.39 -29.09
N ILE A 13 21.46 -40.53 -28.16
CA ILE A 13 22.50 -39.52 -28.38
C ILE A 13 23.68 -39.96 -27.53
N ASP A 14 24.85 -40.09 -28.14
CA ASP A 14 26.09 -40.30 -27.42
C ASP A 14 26.70 -38.94 -27.08
N PRO A 15 26.81 -38.58 -25.78
CA PRO A 15 27.43 -37.33 -25.37
C PRO A 15 28.92 -37.23 -25.73
N SER A 16 29.59 -38.36 -25.98
CA SER A 16 31.02 -38.41 -26.29
C SER A 16 31.33 -38.12 -27.77
N SER A 17 30.34 -38.22 -28.67
CA SER A 17 30.46 -37.86 -30.09
C SER A 17 29.38 -36.86 -30.54
N PRO A 18 29.41 -35.60 -30.05
CA PRO A 18 28.37 -34.60 -30.33
C PRO A 18 28.19 -34.26 -31.82
N SER A 19 29.25 -34.44 -32.62
CA SER A 19 29.27 -34.16 -34.07
C SER A 19 28.60 -35.24 -34.92
N GLU A 20 28.34 -36.44 -34.37
CA GLU A 20 27.72 -37.57 -35.08
C GLU A 20 26.19 -37.59 -34.95
N VAL A 21 25.63 -36.64 -34.19
CA VAL A 21 24.18 -36.56 -33.95
C VAL A 21 23.46 -36.04 -35.20
N ASP A 22 22.62 -36.88 -35.80
CA ASP A 22 21.78 -36.50 -36.94
C ASP A 22 20.64 -35.56 -36.50
N ILE A 23 20.87 -34.25 -36.68
CA ILE A 23 19.91 -33.19 -36.37
C ILE A 23 18.63 -33.31 -37.23
N GLN A 24 18.71 -33.82 -38.47
CA GLN A 24 17.54 -33.95 -39.34
C GLN A 24 16.61 -35.08 -38.86
N ALA A 25 17.19 -36.18 -38.37
CA ALA A 25 16.41 -37.24 -37.75
C ALA A 25 15.73 -36.77 -36.46
N LEU A 26 16.40 -35.94 -35.66
CA LEU A 26 15.82 -35.32 -34.45
C LEU A 26 14.66 -34.38 -34.76
N GLU A 27 14.79 -33.52 -35.78
CA GLU A 27 13.74 -32.58 -36.19
C GLU A 27 12.46 -33.31 -36.61
N LYS A 28 12.57 -34.34 -37.45
CA LYS A 28 11.43 -35.16 -37.92
C LYS A 28 10.72 -35.89 -36.79
N SER A 29 11.47 -36.35 -35.79
CA SER A 29 10.95 -37.21 -34.73
C SER A 29 10.37 -36.42 -33.55
N THR A 30 10.93 -35.25 -33.22
CA THR A 30 10.55 -34.46 -32.04
C THR A 30 9.58 -33.31 -32.33
N GLY A 31 9.50 -32.85 -33.58
CA GLY A 31 8.75 -31.65 -33.94
C GLY A 31 9.41 -30.33 -33.48
N LEU A 32 10.62 -30.39 -32.92
CA LEU A 32 11.47 -29.23 -32.65
C LEU A 32 12.12 -28.74 -33.95
N ASP A 33 12.28 -27.42 -34.09
CA ASP A 33 13.03 -26.88 -35.23
C ASP A 33 14.53 -27.14 -35.11
N ARG A 34 15.25 -27.04 -36.24
CA ARG A 34 16.70 -27.25 -36.30
C ARG A 34 17.50 -26.47 -35.24
N GLY A 35 17.11 -25.23 -34.91
CA GLY A 35 17.79 -24.43 -33.89
C GLY A 35 17.53 -24.95 -32.47
N GLN A 36 16.29 -25.33 -32.19
CA GLN A 36 15.89 -25.98 -30.93
C GLN A 36 16.56 -27.34 -30.74
N CYS A 37 16.66 -28.16 -31.79
CA CYS A 37 17.42 -29.41 -31.76
C CYS A 37 18.89 -29.18 -31.41
N TYR A 38 19.53 -28.19 -32.04
CA TYR A 38 20.92 -27.84 -31.73
C TYR A 38 21.08 -27.36 -30.27
N GLY A 39 20.15 -26.55 -29.77
CA GLY A 39 20.11 -26.13 -28.37
C GLY A 39 19.97 -27.30 -27.40
N LEU A 40 19.07 -28.24 -27.70
CA LEU A 40 18.86 -29.45 -26.90
C LEU A 40 20.09 -30.36 -26.89
N VAL A 41 20.72 -30.58 -28.04
CA VAL A 41 21.96 -31.36 -28.15
C VAL A 41 23.08 -30.67 -27.38
N ALA A 42 23.29 -29.37 -27.57
CA ALA A 42 24.32 -28.62 -26.84
C ALA A 42 24.12 -28.68 -25.33
N ALA A 43 22.88 -28.64 -24.85
CA ALA A 43 22.57 -28.81 -23.43
C ALA A 43 22.75 -30.24 -22.93
N LEU A 44 22.68 -31.27 -23.77
CA LEU A 44 22.87 -32.66 -23.31
C LEU A 44 24.32 -33.12 -23.36
N THR A 45 25.13 -32.54 -24.24
CA THR A 45 26.51 -33.00 -24.49
C THR A 45 27.58 -32.15 -23.80
N ARG A 46 27.21 -31.09 -23.08
CA ARG A 46 28.18 -30.18 -22.43
C ARG A 46 27.83 -29.99 -20.96
N GLU A 47 28.85 -29.96 -20.11
CA GLU A 47 28.69 -29.62 -18.69
C GLU A 47 28.23 -28.17 -18.48
N TYR A 48 28.68 -27.26 -19.34
CA TYR A 48 28.26 -25.86 -19.37
C TYR A 48 27.77 -25.51 -20.77
N ALA A 49 26.47 -25.24 -20.89
CA ALA A 49 25.88 -24.85 -22.18
C ALA A 49 25.08 -23.54 -22.07
N MET A 50 25.14 -22.78 -23.15
CA MET A 50 24.46 -21.50 -23.29
C MET A 50 23.52 -21.57 -24.49
N ILE A 51 22.23 -21.36 -24.24
CA ILE A 51 21.20 -21.29 -25.28
C ILE A 51 20.72 -19.85 -25.36
N GLN A 52 20.97 -19.20 -26.50
CA GLN A 52 20.38 -17.91 -26.80
C GLN A 52 19.07 -18.10 -27.52
N GLY A 53 17.99 -17.53 -26.99
CA GLY A 53 16.72 -17.51 -27.69
C GLY A 53 16.22 -16.09 -27.90
N PRO A 54 16.20 -15.61 -29.16
CA PRO A 54 15.49 -14.40 -29.53
C PRO A 54 14.00 -14.43 -29.12
N PRO A 55 13.29 -13.30 -29.14
CA PRO A 55 11.87 -13.24 -28.81
C PRO A 55 11.02 -14.22 -29.63
N GLY A 56 10.13 -14.96 -28.97
CA GLY A 56 9.20 -15.88 -29.65
C GLY A 56 9.78 -17.19 -30.18
N THR A 57 11.05 -17.52 -29.87
CA THR A 57 11.72 -18.74 -30.39
C THR A 57 11.51 -20.00 -29.54
N GLY A 58 10.77 -19.91 -28.43
CA GLY A 58 10.46 -21.07 -27.58
C GLY A 58 11.54 -21.46 -26.58
N LYS A 59 12.31 -20.49 -26.04
CA LYS A 59 13.30 -20.70 -24.96
C LYS A 59 12.82 -21.66 -23.86
N SER A 60 11.70 -21.33 -23.23
CA SER A 60 11.13 -22.12 -22.13
C SER A 60 10.70 -23.51 -22.60
N HIS A 61 10.23 -23.65 -23.84
CA HIS A 61 9.87 -24.95 -24.41
C HIS A 61 11.09 -25.87 -24.54
N VAL A 62 12.24 -25.35 -25.00
CA VAL A 62 13.49 -26.13 -25.07
C VAL A 62 13.95 -26.53 -23.67
N GLY A 63 13.91 -25.62 -22.70
CA GLY A 63 14.25 -25.93 -21.30
C GLY A 63 13.35 -27.02 -20.70
N VAL A 64 12.06 -26.97 -21.00
CA VAL A 64 11.08 -27.98 -20.56
C VAL A 64 11.33 -29.35 -21.20
N GLN A 65 11.64 -29.42 -22.50
CA GLN A 65 12.02 -30.68 -23.14
C GLN A 65 13.33 -31.23 -22.57
N PHE A 66 14.27 -30.36 -22.24
CA PHE A 66 15.53 -30.75 -21.61
C PHE A 66 15.29 -31.37 -20.21
N VAL A 67 14.48 -30.73 -19.36
CA VAL A 67 14.09 -31.28 -18.05
C VAL A 67 13.41 -32.64 -18.21
N ARG A 68 12.49 -32.78 -19.17
CA ARG A 68 11.80 -34.04 -19.45
C ARG A 68 12.80 -35.17 -19.77
N VAL A 69 13.77 -34.91 -20.66
CA VAL A 69 14.80 -35.90 -21.03
C VAL A 69 15.66 -36.31 -19.83
N LEU A 70 16.01 -35.36 -18.96
CA LEU A 70 16.80 -35.63 -17.76
C LEU A 70 16.00 -36.45 -16.73
N LEU A 71 14.72 -36.14 -16.52
CA LEU A 71 13.87 -36.86 -15.58
C LEU A 71 13.64 -38.32 -16.01
N ASP A 72 13.53 -38.60 -17.32
CA ASP A 72 13.48 -39.98 -17.85
C ASP A 72 14.72 -40.81 -17.45
N HIS A 73 15.86 -40.17 -17.16
CA HIS A 73 17.11 -40.81 -16.77
C HIS A 73 17.49 -40.58 -15.30
N LYS A 74 16.59 -39.98 -14.49
CA LYS A 74 16.85 -39.57 -13.10
C LYS A 74 17.40 -40.71 -12.23
N VAL A 75 16.80 -41.90 -12.34
CA VAL A 75 17.18 -43.08 -11.55
C VAL A 75 18.54 -43.64 -11.99
N LYS A 76 18.78 -43.73 -13.30
CA LYS A 76 20.03 -44.29 -13.86
C LYS A 76 21.25 -43.40 -13.58
N ALA A 77 21.06 -42.08 -13.65
CA ALA A 77 22.13 -41.10 -13.47
C ALA A 77 22.22 -40.52 -12.05
N SER A 78 21.34 -40.95 -11.13
CA SER A 78 21.26 -40.46 -9.75
C SER A 78 21.29 -38.92 -9.66
N LEU A 79 20.47 -38.26 -10.48
CA LEU A 79 20.52 -36.80 -10.69
C LEU A 79 20.12 -35.96 -9.47
N GLY A 80 19.37 -36.54 -8.53
CA GLY A 80 18.67 -35.78 -7.50
C GLY A 80 17.55 -34.91 -8.08
N PRO A 81 16.99 -33.96 -7.32
CA PRO A 81 16.05 -32.97 -7.86
C PRO A 81 16.79 -31.97 -8.76
N ILE A 82 16.18 -31.62 -9.90
CA ILE A 82 16.72 -30.61 -10.83
C ILE A 82 16.34 -29.22 -10.30
N ILE A 83 17.32 -28.32 -10.18
CA ILE A 83 17.06 -26.95 -9.73
C ILE A 83 16.87 -26.04 -10.94
N VAL A 84 15.74 -25.36 -10.98
CA VAL A 84 15.43 -24.34 -11.99
C VAL A 84 15.48 -22.98 -11.32
N ILE A 85 16.42 -22.16 -11.74
CA ILE A 85 16.61 -20.80 -11.27
C ILE A 85 15.99 -19.87 -12.30
N SER A 86 15.16 -18.95 -11.84
CA SER A 86 14.62 -17.87 -12.67
C SER A 86 14.86 -16.51 -12.00
N CYS A 87 14.78 -15.45 -12.80
CA CYS A 87 14.97 -14.07 -12.42
C CYS A 87 14.13 -13.59 -11.23
N TYR A 88 14.35 -12.34 -10.84
CA TYR A 88 13.61 -11.61 -9.80
C TYR A 88 12.08 -11.65 -9.97
N THR A 89 11.57 -11.82 -11.20
CA THR A 89 10.14 -11.88 -11.49
C THR A 89 9.56 -13.27 -11.19
N ASN A 90 8.61 -13.34 -10.25
CA ASN A 90 7.89 -14.58 -9.94
C ASN A 90 7.19 -15.19 -11.18
N HIS A 91 6.82 -14.36 -12.15
CA HIS A 91 6.09 -14.79 -13.34
C HIS A 91 6.85 -15.73 -14.28
N ALA A 92 8.14 -15.47 -14.54
CA ALA A 92 8.94 -16.34 -15.42
C ALA A 92 9.07 -17.75 -14.83
N LEU A 93 9.37 -17.82 -13.53
CA LEU A 93 9.41 -19.08 -12.79
C LEU A 93 8.06 -19.81 -12.85
N ASP A 94 6.97 -19.09 -12.56
CA ASP A 94 5.62 -19.66 -12.51
C ASP A 94 5.21 -20.20 -13.88
N GLN A 95 5.51 -19.47 -14.96
CA GLN A 95 5.25 -19.92 -16.33
C GLN A 95 6.05 -21.19 -16.67
N PHE A 96 7.33 -21.24 -16.31
CA PHE A 96 8.16 -22.43 -16.55
C PHE A 96 7.63 -23.66 -15.80
N LEU A 97 7.27 -23.50 -14.52
CA LEU A 97 6.72 -24.57 -13.70
C LEU A 97 5.34 -25.04 -14.19
N LYS A 98 4.49 -24.13 -14.71
CA LYS A 98 3.22 -24.49 -15.36
C LYS A 98 3.44 -25.35 -16.59
N HIS A 99 4.39 -24.99 -17.45
CA HIS A 99 4.70 -25.80 -18.62
C HIS A 99 5.20 -27.21 -18.27
N LEU A 100 5.93 -27.36 -17.14
CA LEU A 100 6.32 -28.67 -16.64
C LEU A 100 5.11 -29.49 -16.15
N LYS A 101 4.20 -28.88 -15.37
CA LYS A 101 2.93 -29.52 -14.96
C LYS A 101 2.10 -29.97 -16.15
N ALA A 102 1.97 -29.13 -17.18
CA ALA A 102 1.18 -29.42 -18.38
C ALA A 102 1.68 -30.66 -19.16
N ILE A 103 2.94 -31.07 -18.95
CA ILE A 103 3.55 -32.26 -19.58
C ILE A 103 3.52 -33.48 -18.64
N GLY A 104 2.93 -33.36 -17.45
CA GLY A 104 2.74 -34.44 -16.48
C GLY A 104 3.86 -34.55 -15.43
N ILE A 105 4.62 -33.49 -15.19
CA ILE A 105 5.61 -33.44 -14.10
C ILE A 105 4.96 -32.77 -12.88
N ASP A 106 4.47 -33.57 -11.94
CA ASP A 106 3.68 -33.05 -10.80
C ASP A 106 4.49 -32.80 -9.52
N LYS A 107 5.63 -33.49 -9.33
CA LYS A 107 6.47 -33.39 -8.13
C LYS A 107 7.38 -32.15 -8.16
N ILE A 108 6.75 -30.99 -8.18
CA ILE A 108 7.40 -29.68 -8.26
C ILE A 108 7.31 -28.97 -6.91
N ILE A 109 8.43 -28.42 -6.46
CA ILE A 109 8.46 -27.52 -5.30
C ILE A 109 8.94 -26.14 -5.75
N ARG A 110 8.27 -25.10 -5.25
CA ARG A 110 8.57 -23.69 -5.55
C ARG A 110 9.09 -22.96 -4.31
N ILE A 111 10.21 -22.25 -4.46
CA ILE A 111 10.84 -21.44 -3.42
C ILE A 111 10.89 -19.98 -3.90
N GLY A 112 10.11 -19.10 -3.26
CA GLY A 112 10.02 -17.69 -3.65
C GLY A 112 8.94 -16.94 -2.87
N GLY A 113 8.59 -15.74 -3.32
CA GLY A 113 7.46 -14.96 -2.78
C GLY A 113 6.12 -15.67 -2.97
N GLN A 114 5.00 -15.01 -2.63
CA GLN A 114 3.68 -15.55 -2.95
C GLN A 114 3.51 -15.67 -4.48
N SER A 115 3.01 -16.80 -4.97
CA SER A 115 2.60 -16.93 -6.38
C SER A 115 1.21 -16.31 -6.53
N ARG A 116 0.97 -15.63 -7.65
CA ARG A 116 -0.37 -15.16 -8.03
C ARG A 116 -1.20 -16.26 -8.69
N ASP A 117 -0.56 -17.37 -9.06
CA ASP A 117 -1.21 -18.50 -9.72
C ASP A 117 -1.72 -19.52 -8.70
N GLU A 118 -3.04 -19.71 -8.69
CA GLU A 118 -3.72 -20.63 -7.77
C GLU A 118 -3.21 -22.08 -7.92
N GLU A 119 -2.90 -22.51 -9.15
CA GLU A 119 -2.37 -23.85 -9.45
C GLU A 119 -0.99 -24.14 -8.84
N LEU A 120 -0.19 -23.11 -8.53
CA LEU A 120 1.15 -23.24 -7.95
C LEU A 120 1.19 -22.83 -6.48
N ALA A 121 0.11 -22.28 -5.93
CA ALA A 121 0.02 -21.88 -4.53
C ALA A 121 0.28 -23.05 -3.56
N GLY A 122 -0.24 -24.24 -3.91
CA GLY A 122 -0.01 -25.48 -3.15
C GLY A 122 1.41 -26.06 -3.26
N ASN A 123 2.19 -25.66 -4.26
CA ASN A 123 3.54 -26.17 -4.52
C ASN A 123 4.64 -25.35 -3.80
N ASN A 124 4.30 -24.29 -3.06
CA ASN A 124 5.28 -23.48 -2.34
C ASN A 124 5.90 -24.26 -1.17
N LEU A 125 7.23 -24.23 -1.02
CA LEU A 125 7.95 -24.96 0.03
C LEU A 125 7.33 -24.73 1.42
N ARG A 126 6.92 -23.50 1.75
CA ARG A 126 6.30 -23.17 3.04
C ARG A 126 4.96 -23.85 3.29
N VAL A 127 4.26 -24.25 2.24
CA VAL A 127 3.01 -24.99 2.30
C VAL A 127 3.32 -26.48 2.35
N VAL A 128 4.17 -26.96 1.44
CA VAL A 128 4.52 -28.38 1.33
C VAL A 128 5.22 -28.89 2.61
N SER A 129 6.15 -28.13 3.19
CA SER A 129 6.89 -28.56 4.39
C SER A 129 6.04 -28.61 5.66
N ARG A 130 4.87 -27.95 5.69
CA ARG A 130 3.91 -28.08 6.81
C ARG A 130 3.21 -29.43 6.85
N TRP A 131 3.04 -30.05 5.69
CA TRP A 131 2.46 -31.39 5.57
C TRP A 131 3.48 -32.50 5.78
N GLU A 132 4.77 -32.16 5.85
CA GLU A 132 5.82 -33.12 6.16
C GLU A 132 5.86 -33.40 7.67
N THR A 133 5.74 -34.67 8.05
CA THR A 133 5.78 -35.07 9.46
C THR A 133 7.16 -34.77 10.07
N SER A 134 7.17 -33.91 11.08
CA SER A 134 8.33 -33.77 11.96
C SER A 134 8.56 -35.06 12.74
N THR A 135 9.82 -35.44 12.92
CA THR A 135 10.18 -36.59 13.75
C THR A 135 9.96 -36.24 15.23
N ARG A 136 9.73 -37.27 16.08
CA ARG A 136 9.53 -37.07 17.52
C ARG A 136 10.71 -36.33 18.18
N LEU A 137 11.93 -36.54 17.68
CA LEU A 137 13.13 -35.88 18.16
C LEU A 137 13.12 -34.39 17.79
N GLU A 138 12.83 -34.05 16.53
CA GLU A 138 12.73 -32.65 16.07
C GLU A 138 11.65 -31.88 16.83
N GLY A 139 10.47 -32.49 17.03
CA GLY A 139 9.39 -31.88 17.82
C GLY A 139 9.79 -31.62 19.28
N ARG A 140 10.56 -32.53 19.89
CA ARG A 140 11.11 -32.33 21.25
C ARG A 140 12.14 -31.20 21.28
N VAL A 141 13.10 -31.20 20.35
CA VAL A 141 14.14 -30.17 20.26
C VAL A 141 13.54 -28.80 20.00
N LEU A 142 12.56 -28.68 19.11
CA LEU A 142 11.85 -27.42 18.87
C LEU A 142 11.15 -26.93 20.14
N ALA A 143 10.40 -27.79 20.83
CA ALA A 143 9.71 -27.41 22.07
C ALA A 143 10.68 -26.89 23.15
N GLU A 144 11.80 -27.60 23.35
CA GLU A 144 12.86 -27.20 24.28
C GLU A 144 13.47 -25.84 23.91
N LYS A 145 13.82 -25.64 22.63
CA LYS A 145 14.45 -24.39 22.18
C LYS A 145 13.49 -23.20 22.11
N TYR A 146 12.21 -23.41 21.82
CA TYR A 146 11.21 -22.34 21.94
C TYR A 146 11.01 -21.91 23.39
N GLN A 147 11.00 -22.86 24.33
CA GLN A 147 10.90 -22.57 25.75
C GLN A 147 12.13 -21.82 26.27
N GLU A 148 13.34 -22.27 25.93
CA GLU A 148 14.59 -21.56 26.28
C GLU A 148 14.61 -20.13 25.73
N ARG A 149 14.19 -19.95 24.47
CA ARG A 149 14.12 -18.63 23.84
C ARG A 149 13.14 -17.70 24.56
N GLU A 150 11.96 -18.20 24.91
CA GLU A 150 10.96 -17.45 25.65
C GLU A 150 11.49 -17.04 27.04
N SER A 151 12.17 -17.96 27.73
CA SER A 151 12.86 -17.65 28.98
C SER A 151 13.90 -16.53 28.80
N CYS A 152 14.75 -16.61 27.76
CA CYS A 152 15.74 -15.56 27.47
C CYS A 152 15.06 -14.19 27.24
N PHE A 153 13.99 -14.13 26.44
CA PHE A 153 13.25 -12.89 26.22
C PHE A 153 12.66 -12.31 27.51
N ARG A 154 12.04 -13.15 28.35
CA ARG A 154 11.51 -12.73 29.64
C ARG A 154 12.60 -12.15 30.56
N TYR A 155 13.78 -12.76 30.61
CA TYR A 155 14.91 -12.21 31.37
C TYR A 155 15.44 -10.91 30.78
N SER A 156 15.55 -10.82 29.45
CA SER A 156 15.95 -9.59 28.76
C SER A 156 14.97 -8.43 29.00
N GLU A 157 13.65 -8.69 28.99
CA GLU A 157 12.63 -7.68 29.30
C GLU A 157 12.72 -7.19 30.76
N ALA A 158 12.96 -8.09 31.71
CA ALA A 158 13.16 -7.73 33.11
C ALA A 158 14.37 -6.80 33.28
N ILE A 159 15.52 -7.16 32.67
CA ILE A 159 16.74 -6.34 32.72
C ILE A 159 16.52 -4.98 32.04
N MET A 160 15.86 -4.95 30.87
CA MET A 160 15.54 -3.69 30.19
C MET A 160 14.61 -2.80 31.01
N SER A 161 13.64 -3.38 31.72
CA SER A 161 12.76 -2.63 32.63
C SER A 161 13.55 -1.98 33.76
N THR A 162 14.48 -2.73 34.37
CA THR A 162 15.39 -2.22 35.40
C THR A 162 16.28 -1.10 34.84
N LEU A 163 16.95 -1.31 33.70
CA LEU A 163 17.77 -0.29 33.03
C LEU A 163 16.97 0.96 32.60
N HIS A 164 15.69 0.80 32.27
CA HIS A 164 14.83 1.93 31.93
C HIS A 164 14.44 2.74 33.18
N SER A 165 14.14 2.06 34.29
CA SER A 165 13.83 2.69 35.57
C SER A 165 15.02 3.49 36.13
N THR A 166 16.24 2.97 35.98
CA THR A 166 17.48 3.62 36.40
C THR A 166 17.82 4.88 35.59
N ARG A 167 17.37 4.96 34.32
CA ARG A 167 17.52 6.14 33.47
C ARG A 167 16.49 7.23 33.75
N LYS A 168 15.30 6.86 34.23
CA LYS A 168 14.21 7.80 34.53
C LYS A 168 14.40 8.50 35.88
N ASP A 169 14.86 7.75 36.89
CA ASP A 169 15.15 8.24 38.23
C ASP A 169 16.66 8.07 38.51
N TYR A 170 17.46 9.08 38.13
CA TYR A 170 18.91 9.09 38.33
C TYR A 170 19.23 8.92 39.83
N LEU A 171 19.96 7.85 40.18
CA LEU A 171 20.25 7.42 41.57
C LEU A 171 19.01 6.98 42.38
N SER A 172 18.07 6.26 41.75
CA SER A 172 16.91 5.68 42.45
C SER A 172 17.31 4.67 43.55
N PRO A 173 16.87 4.87 44.81
CA PRO A 173 17.08 3.95 45.92
C PRO A 173 16.56 2.54 45.68
N ASN A 174 15.45 2.44 44.94
CA ASN A 174 14.77 1.18 44.67
C ASN A 174 15.56 0.27 43.73
N SER A 175 16.49 0.84 42.95
CA SER A 175 17.37 0.09 42.02
C SER A 175 18.76 -0.15 42.61
N LEU A 176 19.30 0.82 43.35
CA LEU A 176 20.63 0.73 43.98
C LEU A 176 20.65 -0.24 45.16
N LEU A 177 19.59 -0.31 45.98
CA LEU A 177 19.58 -1.17 47.17
C LEU A 177 19.64 -2.68 46.84
N PRO A 178 18.90 -3.23 45.85
CA PRO A 178 19.07 -4.62 45.42
C PRO A 178 20.48 -4.93 44.91
N PHE A 179 21.07 -4.03 44.11
CA PHE A 179 22.44 -4.17 43.61
C PHE A 179 23.47 -4.18 44.75
N LEU A 180 23.38 -3.23 45.67
CA LEU A 180 24.25 -3.19 46.85
C LEU A 180 24.04 -4.41 47.75
N THR A 181 22.83 -4.94 47.86
CA THR A 181 22.55 -6.16 48.65
C THR A 181 23.23 -7.38 48.05
N GLN A 182 23.27 -7.48 46.71
CA GLN A 182 23.86 -8.60 46.00
C GLN A 182 25.39 -8.52 45.93
N TYR A 183 25.97 -7.34 45.64
CA TYR A 183 27.40 -7.18 45.36
C TYR A 183 28.20 -6.52 46.50
N HIS A 184 27.54 -5.76 47.38
CA HIS A 184 28.17 -5.04 48.51
C HIS A 184 27.38 -5.18 49.83
N PRO A 185 27.18 -6.41 50.35
CA PRO A 185 26.24 -6.70 51.43
C PRO A 185 26.54 -5.96 52.74
N ARG A 186 27.82 -5.66 53.03
CA ARG A 186 28.24 -4.89 54.22
C ARG A 186 27.83 -3.41 54.15
N ILE A 187 27.83 -2.84 52.96
CA ILE A 187 27.39 -1.46 52.71
C ILE A 187 25.85 -1.41 52.74
N ALA A 188 25.18 -2.40 52.12
CA ALA A 188 23.73 -2.52 52.17
C ALA A 188 23.18 -2.69 53.60
N ALA A 189 23.87 -3.45 54.45
CA ALA A 189 23.46 -3.68 55.85
C ALA A 189 23.48 -2.41 56.72
N GLN A 190 24.23 -1.38 56.33
CA GLN A 190 24.28 -0.09 57.03
C GLN A 190 23.03 0.77 56.73
N PHE A 191 22.38 0.55 55.58
CA PHE A 191 21.11 1.19 55.23
C PHE A 191 19.93 0.42 55.86
N LYS A 192 19.79 0.50 57.19
CA LYS A 192 18.71 -0.20 57.92
C LYS A 192 17.33 0.40 57.59
N LEU A 193 16.40 -0.46 57.14
CA LEU A 193 14.99 -0.14 56.86
C LEU A 193 14.07 -0.31 58.08
N LYS A 194 14.60 -0.82 59.19
CA LYS A 194 13.88 -1.06 60.44
C LYS A 194 14.62 -0.41 61.61
N ASP A 195 13.88 0.15 62.55
CA ASP A 195 14.44 0.69 63.79
C ASP A 195 14.89 -0.43 64.76
N GLU A 196 15.45 -0.05 65.91
CA GLU A 196 15.93 -0.97 66.94
C GLU A 196 14.81 -1.82 67.59
N GLU A 197 13.55 -1.43 67.38
CA GLU A 197 12.34 -2.10 67.88
C GLU A 197 11.66 -2.99 66.81
N GLY A 198 12.19 -3.00 65.58
CA GLY A 198 11.74 -3.88 64.49
C GLY A 198 10.62 -3.31 63.61
N PHE A 199 10.25 -2.04 63.78
CA PHE A 199 9.24 -1.37 62.96
C PHE A 199 9.85 -0.83 61.65
N LEU A 200 9.07 -0.92 60.56
CA LEU A 200 9.45 -0.39 59.25
C LEU A 200 9.38 1.16 59.27
N LEU A 201 10.47 1.82 58.90
CA LEU A 201 10.50 3.28 58.74
C LEU A 201 9.54 3.71 57.61
N VAL A 202 8.52 4.52 57.94
CA VAL A 202 7.56 5.09 56.96
C VAL A 202 8.04 6.49 56.58
N GLY A 203 8.66 6.66 55.40
CA GLY A 203 9.22 7.93 54.94
C GLY A 203 10.13 7.81 53.70
N LYS A 204 10.94 8.85 53.43
CA LYS A 204 11.97 8.83 52.36
C LYS A 204 12.98 7.70 52.61
N SER A 205 13.47 7.06 51.55
CA SER A 205 14.36 5.91 51.68
C SER A 205 15.68 6.29 52.38
N PRO A 206 16.32 5.37 53.15
CA PRO A 206 17.60 5.65 53.82
C PRO A 206 18.70 6.13 52.86
N ILE A 207 18.69 5.68 51.60
CA ILE A 207 19.62 6.11 50.55
C ILE A 207 19.31 7.53 50.07
N GLU A 208 18.03 7.90 49.89
CA GLU A 208 17.64 9.29 49.58
C GLU A 208 18.04 10.27 50.69
N VAL A 209 17.85 9.87 51.94
CA VAL A 209 18.25 10.67 53.11
C VAL A 209 19.77 10.82 53.15
N TRP A 210 20.51 9.75 52.84
CA TRP A 210 21.97 9.76 52.80
C TRP A 210 22.55 10.63 51.68
N LEU A 211 21.91 10.66 50.51
CA LEU A 211 22.29 11.50 49.36
C LEU A 211 22.00 13.01 49.56
N GLY A 212 21.14 13.36 50.52
CA GLY A 212 20.86 14.74 50.95
C GLY A 212 19.88 15.51 50.05
N GLY A 213 18.91 16.19 50.67
CA GLY A 213 17.98 17.14 50.02
C GLY A 213 18.66 18.46 49.63
N PHE A 214 18.13 19.13 48.61
CA PHE A 214 18.74 20.24 47.86
C PHE A 214 18.98 21.58 48.57
N GLU A 215 18.97 21.66 49.90
CA GLU A 215 19.07 22.93 50.63
C GLU A 215 19.97 22.81 51.86
N TYR A 216 21.25 23.17 51.75
CA TYR A 216 21.96 23.97 52.76
C TYR A 216 23.37 24.43 52.31
N GLU A 217 23.50 25.75 52.24
CA GLU A 217 24.62 26.65 52.57
C GLU A 217 26.03 26.52 51.97
N GLN A 218 26.44 27.68 51.43
CA GLN A 218 27.81 28.17 51.33
C GLN A 218 28.42 28.24 52.74
N GLY A 219 29.41 27.39 53.01
CA GLY A 219 30.36 27.56 54.11
C GLY A 219 31.79 27.55 53.57
N PRO A 220 32.69 28.45 54.04
CA PRO A 220 34.10 28.38 53.71
C PRO A 220 34.79 27.39 54.66
N HIS A 221 35.45 26.37 54.12
CA HIS A 221 36.82 25.96 54.50
C HIS A 221 37.14 24.54 54.01
N ASN A 222 38.39 24.42 53.52
CA ASN A 222 39.29 23.27 53.52
C ASN A 222 38.68 21.87 53.58
N ASP A 223 38.86 21.11 52.49
CA ASP A 223 39.34 19.75 52.66
C ASP A 223 40.39 19.39 51.59
N ARG A 224 41.58 19.08 52.08
CA ARG A 224 42.72 18.55 51.31
C ARG A 224 42.50 17.05 51.16
N ALA A 225 42.19 16.64 49.92
CA ALA A 225 42.43 15.33 49.30
C ALA A 225 41.19 14.89 48.50
N SER A 226 41.29 14.91 47.18
CA SER A 226 40.39 14.14 46.32
C SER A 226 40.68 12.66 46.54
N ARG A 227 39.92 11.99 47.42
CA ARG A 227 40.04 10.54 47.63
C ARG A 227 39.70 9.78 46.36
N SER A 228 40.41 8.70 46.06
CA SER A 228 40.08 7.82 44.93
C SER A 228 38.75 7.08 45.18
N ILE A 229 38.09 6.58 44.12
CA ILE A 229 36.84 5.82 44.26
C ILE A 229 37.04 4.58 45.17
N GLU A 230 38.24 4.00 45.14
CA GLU A 230 38.63 2.83 45.93
C GLU A 230 38.79 3.15 47.42
N GLU A 231 39.35 4.32 47.75
CA GLU A 231 39.41 4.83 49.13
C GLU A 231 38.02 5.17 49.67
N LEU A 232 37.12 5.69 48.82
CA LEU A 232 35.73 5.97 49.17
C LEU A 232 34.93 4.67 49.40
N ARG A 233 35.22 3.59 48.65
CA ARG A 233 34.64 2.26 48.89
C ARG A 233 35.08 1.68 50.23
N LEU A 234 36.38 1.74 50.54
CA LEU A 234 36.91 1.23 51.80
C LEU A 234 36.34 2.00 53.01
N ALA A 235 36.16 3.31 52.87
CA ALA A 235 35.47 4.13 53.87
C ALA A 235 33.99 3.75 54.01
N ALA A 236 33.29 3.48 52.90
CA ALA A 236 31.88 3.05 52.90
C ALA A 236 31.69 1.67 53.56
N GLU A 237 32.66 0.76 53.44
CA GLU A 237 32.60 -0.54 54.13
C GLU A 237 32.69 -0.40 55.66
N THR A 238 33.32 0.65 56.15
CA THR A 238 33.47 0.92 57.59
C THR A 238 32.28 1.69 58.15
N ASN A 239 31.97 2.86 57.56
CA ASN A 239 30.79 3.65 57.92
C ASN A 239 30.38 4.59 56.77
N VAL A 240 29.25 4.28 56.11
CA VAL A 240 28.71 5.04 54.98
C VAL A 240 28.35 6.49 55.36
N TYR A 241 28.07 6.78 56.64
CA TYR A 241 27.68 8.12 57.11
C TYR A 241 28.86 9.07 57.38
N GLU A 242 30.09 8.54 57.51
CA GLU A 242 31.31 9.35 57.72
C GLU A 242 31.87 9.96 56.41
N ILE A 243 31.28 9.60 55.27
CA ILE A 243 31.65 10.15 53.96
C ILE A 243 31.08 11.55 53.80
N ALA A 244 31.88 12.51 53.29
CA ALA A 244 31.44 13.88 53.06
C ALA A 244 30.32 13.96 52.00
N PRO A 245 29.31 14.86 52.14
CA PRO A 245 28.14 14.91 51.26
C PRO A 245 28.44 14.98 49.75
N ARG A 246 29.51 15.69 49.35
CA ARG A 246 29.94 15.77 47.94
C ARG A 246 30.49 14.44 47.41
N GLN A 247 31.18 13.67 48.25
CA GLN A 247 31.79 12.39 47.89
C GLN A 247 30.76 11.23 47.84
N ARG A 248 29.64 11.36 48.56
CA ARG A 248 28.53 10.40 48.53
C ARG A 248 27.92 10.25 47.14
N ARG A 249 27.71 11.37 46.43
CA ARG A 249 27.21 11.36 45.04
C ARG A 249 28.18 10.69 44.08
N THR A 250 29.47 11.01 44.16
CA THR A 250 30.50 10.39 43.31
C THR A 250 30.55 8.87 43.50
N LEU A 251 30.42 8.38 44.73
CA LEU A 251 30.37 6.95 45.02
C LEU A 251 29.07 6.29 44.51
N ALA A 252 27.93 6.96 44.66
CA ALA A 252 26.65 6.47 44.17
C ALA A 252 26.58 6.43 42.63
N GLU A 253 27.19 7.40 41.94
CA GLU A 253 27.34 7.42 40.48
C GLU A 253 28.27 6.30 39.98
N ALA A 254 29.32 5.97 40.74
CA ALA A 254 30.20 4.84 40.43
C ALA A 254 29.46 3.49 40.56
N TRP A 255 28.71 3.26 41.64
CA TRP A 255 27.87 2.06 41.78
C TRP A 255 26.78 1.99 40.71
N HIS A 256 26.21 3.12 40.32
CA HIS A 256 25.23 3.18 39.25
C HIS A 256 25.81 2.78 37.89
N SER A 257 27.04 3.23 37.60
CA SER A 257 27.76 2.87 36.37
C SER A 257 28.11 1.37 36.34
N GLU A 258 28.60 0.80 37.45
CA GLU A 258 28.89 -0.65 37.55
C GLU A 258 27.63 -1.51 37.43
N MET A 259 26.53 -1.10 38.08
CA MET A 259 25.24 -1.76 37.92
C MET A 259 24.77 -1.73 36.46
N ALA A 260 24.93 -0.60 35.77
CA ALA A 260 24.55 -0.47 34.37
C ALA A 260 25.43 -1.35 33.45
N GLU A 261 26.74 -1.44 33.71
CA GLU A 261 27.66 -2.32 32.98
C GLU A 261 27.33 -3.81 33.19
N GLU A 262 27.14 -4.24 34.43
CA GLU A 262 26.79 -5.63 34.77
C GLU A 262 25.46 -6.05 34.14
N MET A 263 24.43 -5.22 34.28
CA MET A 263 23.11 -5.48 33.69
C MET A 263 23.18 -5.49 32.15
N SER A 264 24.01 -4.63 31.55
CA SER A 264 24.24 -4.64 30.10
C SER A 264 24.96 -5.92 29.67
N GLY A 265 25.96 -6.39 30.43
CA GLY A 265 26.64 -7.66 30.19
C GLY A 265 25.68 -8.85 30.20
N GLN A 266 24.85 -8.96 31.24
CA GLN A 266 23.82 -9.99 31.35
C GLN A 266 22.80 -9.92 30.20
N LEU A 267 22.41 -8.72 29.78
CA LEU A 267 21.53 -8.53 28.62
C LEU A 267 22.16 -9.07 27.34
N PHE A 268 23.44 -8.76 27.07
CA PHE A 268 24.14 -9.28 25.89
C PHE A 268 24.26 -10.81 25.92
N GLU A 269 24.56 -11.41 27.08
CA GLU A 269 24.58 -12.87 27.21
C GLU A 269 23.23 -13.52 26.88
N PHE A 270 22.13 -12.99 27.42
CA PHE A 270 20.78 -13.50 27.10
C PHE A 270 20.41 -13.29 25.63
N LEU A 271 20.82 -12.17 25.02
CA LEU A 271 20.60 -11.93 23.59
C LEU A 271 21.38 -12.91 22.71
N ASP A 272 22.63 -13.23 23.07
CA ASP A 272 23.43 -14.23 22.35
C ASP A 272 22.89 -15.65 22.54
N GLN A 273 22.42 -16.00 23.75
CA GLN A 273 21.70 -17.26 23.98
C GLN A 273 20.40 -17.34 23.16
N ALA A 274 19.62 -16.26 23.10
CA ALA A 274 18.42 -16.19 22.28
C ALA A 274 18.74 -16.32 20.78
N ARG A 275 19.83 -15.70 20.32
CA ARG A 275 20.34 -15.81 18.95
C ARG A 275 20.76 -17.27 18.64
N ALA A 276 21.47 -17.94 19.54
CA ALA A 276 21.85 -19.34 19.39
C ALA A 276 20.63 -20.27 19.37
N CYS A 277 19.63 -20.03 20.23
CA CYS A 277 18.35 -20.76 20.20
C CYS A 277 17.64 -20.56 18.86
N GLN A 278 17.59 -19.32 18.36
CA GLN A 278 16.99 -19.00 17.07
C GLN A 278 17.72 -19.68 15.90
N GLN A 279 19.05 -19.76 15.94
CA GLN A 279 19.84 -20.50 14.93
C GLN A 279 19.52 -21.99 14.97
N ARG A 280 19.42 -22.60 16.16
CA ARG A 280 19.05 -24.03 16.28
C ARG A 280 17.63 -24.31 15.79
N ILE A 281 16.67 -23.45 16.12
CA ILE A 281 15.28 -23.55 15.61
C ILE A 281 15.28 -23.48 14.09
N LYS A 282 16.01 -22.53 13.50
CA LYS A 282 16.16 -22.43 12.03
C LYS A 282 16.77 -23.70 11.45
N GLY A 283 17.82 -24.25 12.07
CA GLY A 283 18.46 -25.49 11.62
C GLY A 283 17.48 -26.66 11.53
N VAL A 284 16.64 -26.85 12.55
CA VAL A 284 15.63 -27.94 12.55
C VAL A 284 14.58 -27.73 11.45
N HIS A 285 14.10 -26.50 11.24
CA HIS A 285 13.20 -26.20 10.12
C HIS A 285 13.87 -26.44 8.76
N SER A 286 15.13 -26.04 8.60
CA SER A 286 15.92 -26.31 7.39
C SER A 286 16.08 -27.81 7.11
N ASP A 287 16.17 -28.66 8.13
CA ASP A 287 16.25 -30.11 7.97
C ASP A 287 14.93 -30.72 7.47
N VAL A 288 13.78 -30.21 7.94
CA VAL A 288 12.45 -30.57 7.43
C VAL A 288 12.31 -30.14 5.97
N ASP A 289 12.67 -28.89 5.67
CA ASP A 289 12.64 -28.34 4.32
C ASP A 289 13.56 -29.15 3.38
N ARG A 290 14.76 -29.53 3.83
CA ARG A 290 15.69 -30.36 3.07
C ARG A 290 15.10 -31.73 2.73
N ARG A 291 14.46 -32.41 3.69
CA ARG A 291 13.78 -33.70 3.42
C ARG A 291 12.64 -33.54 2.42
N THR A 292 11.88 -32.46 2.53
CA THR A 292 10.80 -32.12 1.61
C THR A 292 11.35 -31.91 0.19
N LEU A 293 12.43 -31.16 0.05
CA LEU A 293 13.08 -30.87 -1.23
C LEU A 293 13.70 -32.09 -1.90
N LEU A 294 14.22 -33.05 -1.13
CA LEU A 294 14.75 -34.31 -1.67
C LEU A 294 13.69 -35.20 -2.32
N LYS A 295 12.41 -35.04 -1.96
CA LYS A 295 11.28 -35.77 -2.57
C LYS A 295 10.85 -35.20 -3.93
N ALA A 296 11.27 -33.98 -4.27
CA ALA A 296 10.89 -33.34 -5.51
C ALA A 296 11.62 -33.92 -6.74
N ASP A 297 11.00 -33.77 -7.90
CA ASP A 297 11.64 -33.96 -9.20
C ASP A 297 12.29 -32.66 -9.68
N VAL A 298 11.59 -31.54 -9.49
CA VAL A 298 12.05 -30.20 -9.87
C VAL A 298 11.84 -29.23 -8.71
N VAL A 299 12.87 -28.43 -8.42
CA VAL A 299 12.82 -27.33 -7.47
C VAL A 299 12.96 -26.03 -8.24
N GLY A 300 11.87 -25.28 -8.37
CA GLY A 300 11.87 -23.94 -8.94
C GLY A 300 12.19 -22.89 -7.88
N VAL A 301 13.17 -22.03 -8.13
CA VAL A 301 13.62 -21.02 -7.17
C VAL A 301 13.93 -19.69 -7.85
N THR A 302 13.53 -18.59 -7.21
CA THR A 302 13.96 -17.24 -7.64
C THR A 302 15.38 -16.95 -7.14
N THR A 303 16.14 -16.06 -7.78
CA THR A 303 17.49 -15.68 -7.30
C THR A 303 17.50 -15.20 -5.84
N SER A 304 16.49 -14.44 -5.42
CA SER A 304 16.31 -14.02 -4.02
C SER A 304 15.93 -15.18 -3.08
N GLY A 305 15.13 -16.12 -3.57
CA GLY A 305 14.81 -17.36 -2.86
C GLY A 305 16.03 -18.26 -2.67
N LEU A 306 16.89 -18.34 -3.67
CA LEU A 306 18.15 -19.08 -3.65
C LEU A 306 19.07 -18.52 -2.57
N ALA A 307 19.32 -17.20 -2.58
CA ALA A 307 20.19 -16.55 -1.61
C ALA A 307 19.71 -16.76 -0.15
N ARG A 308 18.39 -16.71 0.08
CA ARG A 308 17.80 -16.92 1.42
C ARG A 308 17.88 -18.37 1.92
N ASN A 309 17.91 -19.35 1.01
CA ASN A 309 17.84 -20.78 1.35
C ASN A 309 19.10 -21.55 0.91
N ILE A 310 20.22 -20.85 0.71
CA ILE A 310 21.43 -21.43 0.11
C ILE A 310 21.99 -22.59 0.93
N GLU A 311 21.93 -22.52 2.26
CA GLU A 311 22.39 -23.59 3.15
C GLU A 311 21.56 -24.87 2.97
N THR A 312 20.23 -24.74 2.95
CA THR A 312 19.31 -25.86 2.72
C THR A 312 19.51 -26.47 1.33
N LEU A 313 19.67 -25.63 0.30
CA LEU A 313 19.85 -26.06 -1.09
C LEU A 313 21.21 -26.76 -1.30
N ARG A 314 22.29 -26.30 -0.66
CA ARG A 314 23.59 -27.01 -0.67
C ARG A 314 23.48 -28.42 -0.08
N GLY A 315 22.60 -28.62 0.90
CA GLY A 315 22.35 -29.93 1.51
C GLY A 315 21.66 -30.96 0.59
N ILE A 316 21.08 -30.52 -0.53
CA ILE A 316 20.37 -31.38 -1.50
C ILE A 316 21.34 -32.07 -2.46
N ARG A 317 22.51 -31.45 -2.71
CA ARG A 317 23.52 -31.93 -3.68
C ARG A 317 22.95 -32.19 -5.07
N SER A 318 22.19 -31.24 -5.60
CA SER A 318 21.67 -31.32 -6.97
C SER A 318 22.81 -31.29 -7.99
N LYS A 319 22.74 -32.17 -8.99
CA LYS A 319 23.74 -32.27 -10.06
C LYS A 319 23.48 -31.33 -11.23
N VAL A 320 22.22 -30.96 -11.45
CA VAL A 320 21.80 -30.19 -12.63
C VAL A 320 21.11 -28.91 -12.20
N ILE A 321 21.60 -27.80 -12.71
CA ILE A 321 20.99 -26.48 -12.55
C ILE A 321 20.69 -25.88 -13.91
N ILE A 322 19.48 -25.37 -14.07
CA ILE A 322 19.04 -24.64 -15.25
C ILE A 322 18.72 -23.22 -14.81
N CYS A 323 19.36 -22.23 -15.43
CA CYS A 323 19.02 -20.83 -15.25
C CYS A 323 18.21 -20.34 -16.45
N GLU A 324 16.94 -20.04 -16.23
CA GLU A 324 16.10 -19.32 -17.19
C GLU A 324 16.33 -17.81 -17.09
N GLU A 325 16.09 -17.10 -18.19
CA GLU A 325 16.30 -15.65 -18.32
C GLU A 325 17.73 -15.20 -17.90
N ALA A 326 18.73 -16.04 -18.15
CA ALA A 326 20.11 -15.82 -17.71
C ALA A 326 20.74 -14.48 -18.18
N GLY A 327 20.19 -13.85 -19.21
CA GLY A 327 20.56 -12.51 -19.66
C GLY A 327 20.22 -11.40 -18.65
N GLU A 328 19.19 -11.60 -17.82
CA GLU A 328 18.68 -10.66 -16.82
C GLU A 328 19.16 -10.97 -15.39
N VAL A 329 19.94 -12.04 -15.19
CA VAL A 329 20.49 -12.42 -13.88
C VAL A 329 21.87 -11.80 -13.64
N LYS A 330 22.07 -11.23 -12.45
CA LYS A 330 23.37 -10.66 -12.06
C LYS A 330 24.40 -11.78 -11.90
N GLU A 331 25.63 -11.51 -12.31
CA GLU A 331 26.71 -12.48 -12.17
C GLU A 331 26.93 -12.99 -10.73
N PRO A 332 26.89 -12.14 -9.68
CA PRO A 332 26.97 -12.61 -8.29
C PRO A 332 25.88 -13.62 -7.91
N ASP A 333 24.66 -13.48 -8.44
CA ASP A 333 23.55 -14.39 -8.15
C ASP A 333 23.82 -15.76 -8.80
N ILE A 334 24.35 -15.79 -10.03
CA ILE A 334 24.78 -17.03 -10.70
C ILE A 334 25.93 -17.69 -9.94
N LEU A 335 26.92 -16.93 -9.48
CA LEU A 335 28.04 -17.48 -8.71
C LEU A 335 27.56 -18.13 -7.40
N SER A 336 26.54 -17.55 -6.75
CA SER A 336 25.93 -18.16 -5.56
C SER A 336 25.22 -19.49 -5.86
N ALA A 337 24.72 -19.67 -7.09
CA ALA A 337 24.04 -20.87 -7.54
C ALA A 337 24.97 -22.05 -7.84
N LEU A 338 26.26 -21.81 -8.09
CA LEU A 338 27.27 -22.84 -8.37
C LEU A 338 27.65 -23.58 -7.09
N MET A 339 26.71 -24.37 -6.57
CA MET A 339 26.85 -25.11 -5.32
C MET A 339 27.81 -26.32 -5.47
N PRO A 340 28.43 -26.78 -4.37
CA PRO A 340 29.24 -28.00 -4.40
C PRO A 340 28.38 -29.22 -4.79
N GLY A 341 28.72 -29.85 -5.92
CA GLY A 341 28.01 -31.03 -6.46
C GLY A 341 27.31 -30.82 -7.80
N VAL A 342 27.27 -29.60 -8.32
CA VAL A 342 26.75 -29.31 -9.67
C VAL A 342 27.73 -29.85 -10.72
N GLU A 343 27.26 -30.80 -11.52
CA GLU A 343 28.00 -31.38 -12.65
C GLU A 343 27.57 -30.77 -13.98
N HIS A 344 26.37 -30.18 -14.03
CA HIS A 344 25.75 -29.71 -15.25
C HIS A 344 25.02 -28.38 -15.03
N PHE A 345 25.42 -27.33 -15.75
CA PHE A 345 24.89 -25.97 -15.63
C PHE A 345 24.46 -25.40 -16.98
N ILE A 346 23.15 -25.21 -17.17
CA ILE A 346 22.57 -24.71 -18.42
C ILE A 346 22.02 -23.31 -18.23
N GLN A 347 22.43 -22.38 -19.09
CA GLN A 347 21.87 -21.04 -19.13
C GLN A 347 21.04 -20.84 -20.39
N ILE A 348 19.79 -20.45 -20.20
CA ILE A 348 18.85 -20.11 -21.27
C ILE A 348 18.50 -18.63 -21.12
N GLY A 349 18.83 -17.83 -22.11
CA GLY A 349 18.64 -16.39 -21.99
C GLY A 349 18.82 -15.66 -23.31
N ASP A 350 18.91 -14.33 -23.22
CA ASP A 350 19.20 -13.50 -24.39
C ASP A 350 19.92 -12.22 -23.96
N HIS A 351 21.22 -12.13 -24.23
CA HIS A 351 22.04 -10.96 -23.89
C HIS A 351 21.74 -9.73 -24.78
N ARG A 352 20.93 -9.89 -25.83
CA ARG A 352 20.46 -8.79 -26.70
C ARG A 352 19.13 -8.19 -26.22
N GLN A 353 18.54 -8.72 -25.14
CA GLN A 353 17.36 -8.18 -24.46
C GLN A 353 17.75 -7.47 -23.15
N LEU A 354 16.85 -7.32 -22.17
CA LEU A 354 17.16 -6.59 -20.95
C LEU A 354 18.35 -7.18 -20.19
N ARG A 355 19.10 -6.29 -19.54
CA ARG A 355 20.19 -6.60 -18.60
C ARG A 355 19.67 -6.57 -17.15
N PRO A 356 20.40 -7.17 -16.20
CA PRO A 356 20.09 -7.09 -14.78
C PRO A 356 19.99 -5.64 -14.28
N GLN A 357 18.98 -5.33 -13.46
CA GLN A 357 18.82 -3.99 -12.90
C GLN A 357 19.75 -3.73 -11.71
N ILE A 358 20.38 -2.56 -11.72
CA ILE A 358 21.20 -2.02 -10.62
C ILE A 358 20.61 -0.70 -10.13
N GLN A 359 20.57 -0.51 -8.81
CA GLN A 359 20.00 0.70 -8.20
C GLN A 359 20.84 1.95 -8.54
N ASN A 360 22.16 1.84 -8.44
CA ASN A 360 23.11 2.92 -8.73
C ASN A 360 23.54 2.91 -10.21
N TYR A 361 22.56 2.96 -11.12
CA TYR A 361 22.78 2.88 -12.57
C TYR A 361 23.84 3.88 -13.08
N LEU A 362 23.79 5.14 -12.64
CA LEU A 362 24.72 6.18 -13.09
C LEU A 362 26.19 5.85 -12.81
N LYS A 363 26.47 5.14 -11.72
CA LYS A 363 27.85 4.85 -11.26
C LYS A 363 28.39 3.51 -11.77
N PHE A 364 27.53 2.49 -11.91
CA PHE A 364 28.00 1.11 -12.10
C PHE A 364 27.49 0.41 -13.37
N SER A 365 26.66 1.08 -14.20
CA SER A 365 26.16 0.48 -15.45
C SER A 365 27.19 0.58 -16.58
N LEU A 366 27.33 -0.48 -17.36
CA LEU A 366 28.10 -0.50 -18.60
C LEU A 366 27.63 0.56 -19.62
N GLU A 367 26.39 1.02 -19.51
CA GLU A 367 25.80 2.05 -20.36
C GLU A 367 26.31 3.47 -20.01
N THR A 368 26.99 3.66 -18.87
CA THR A 368 27.52 4.96 -18.45
C THR A 368 29.05 5.00 -18.53
N ARG A 369 29.61 6.18 -18.81
CA ARG A 369 31.08 6.34 -18.95
C ARG A 369 31.84 5.91 -17.70
N ILE A 370 31.30 6.20 -16.52
CA ILE A 370 31.90 5.81 -15.23
C ILE A 370 31.71 4.31 -14.99
N GLY A 371 30.52 3.79 -15.27
CA GLY A 371 30.17 2.40 -15.00
C GLY A 371 30.80 1.39 -15.96
N GLN A 372 31.36 1.81 -17.11
CA GLN A 372 32.14 0.96 -18.00
C GLN A 372 33.34 0.27 -17.32
N ALA A 373 33.89 0.85 -16.25
CA ALA A 373 34.95 0.21 -15.46
C ALA A 373 34.44 -0.93 -14.55
N TYR A 374 33.15 -0.90 -14.18
CA TYR A 374 32.55 -1.80 -13.20
C TYR A 374 31.63 -2.86 -13.83
N GLN A 375 30.80 -2.46 -14.79
CA GLN A 375 29.92 -3.33 -15.59
C GLN A 375 29.02 -4.25 -14.74
N LEU A 376 28.46 -3.76 -13.63
CA LEU A 376 27.69 -4.61 -12.69
C LEU A 376 26.34 -5.08 -13.25
N ASP A 377 25.87 -4.45 -14.32
CA ASP A 377 24.70 -4.85 -15.11
C ASP A 377 25.07 -5.71 -16.32
N ARG A 378 26.33 -6.14 -16.48
CA ARG A 378 26.68 -7.17 -17.47
C ARG A 378 26.47 -8.54 -16.85
N SER A 379 25.56 -9.34 -17.41
CA SER A 379 25.33 -10.70 -16.92
C SER A 379 26.49 -11.63 -17.26
N GLN A 380 26.66 -12.71 -16.51
CA GLN A 380 27.64 -13.76 -16.85
C GLN A 380 27.35 -14.32 -18.25
N PHE A 381 26.08 -14.46 -18.62
CA PHE A 381 25.65 -14.90 -19.94
C PHE A 381 26.16 -13.97 -21.04
N GLU A 382 26.00 -12.66 -20.89
CA GLU A 382 26.54 -11.69 -21.85
C GLU A 382 28.07 -11.73 -21.91
N ARG A 383 28.73 -11.77 -20.75
CA ARG A 383 30.19 -11.78 -20.66
C ARG A 383 30.80 -12.99 -21.38
N ARG A 384 30.21 -14.18 -21.19
CA ARG A 384 30.67 -15.42 -21.84
C ARG A 384 30.25 -15.51 -23.30
N ALA A 385 29.11 -14.97 -23.70
CA ALA A 385 28.63 -15.01 -25.08
C ALA A 385 29.46 -14.10 -26.00
N VAL A 386 29.76 -12.88 -25.54
CA VAL A 386 30.51 -11.88 -26.32
C VAL A 386 32.03 -12.07 -26.16
N GLY A 387 32.47 -12.54 -25.00
CA GLY A 387 33.88 -12.60 -24.64
C GLY A 387 34.41 -11.27 -24.08
N GLU A 388 35.67 -11.28 -23.67
CA GLU A 388 36.40 -10.11 -23.18
C GLU A 388 37.89 -10.22 -23.51
N PRO A 389 38.68 -9.13 -23.44
CA PRO A 389 40.11 -9.20 -23.69
C PRO A 389 40.78 -10.26 -22.80
N GLY A 390 41.40 -11.27 -23.42
CA GLY A 390 42.02 -12.40 -22.71
C GLY A 390 41.11 -13.62 -22.50
N LEU A 391 39.81 -13.52 -22.81
CA LEU A 391 38.85 -14.62 -22.68
C LEU A 391 37.89 -14.65 -23.88
N GLY A 392 38.15 -15.56 -24.82
CA GLY A 392 37.32 -15.72 -26.03
C GLY A 392 35.86 -16.10 -25.74
N PRO A 393 34.94 -15.81 -26.69
CA PRO A 393 33.52 -16.13 -26.55
C PRO A 393 33.29 -17.65 -26.46
N LEU A 394 32.37 -18.06 -25.59
CA LEU A 394 31.96 -19.45 -25.43
C LEU A 394 30.90 -19.81 -26.49
N PRO A 395 30.86 -21.03 -27.03
CA PRO A 395 29.92 -21.35 -28.11
C PRO A 395 28.47 -21.34 -27.62
N VAL A 396 27.67 -20.42 -28.16
CA VAL A 396 26.24 -20.24 -27.85
C VAL A 396 25.38 -20.93 -28.89
N ALA A 397 24.40 -21.73 -28.45
CA ALA A 397 23.39 -22.31 -29.32
C ALA A 397 22.24 -21.33 -29.52
N GLN A 398 22.14 -20.72 -30.69
CA GLN A 398 21.09 -19.75 -31.00
C GLN A 398 19.85 -20.42 -31.60
N LEU A 399 18.68 -20.15 -31.02
CA LEU A 399 17.37 -20.49 -31.60
C LEU A 399 17.03 -19.50 -32.71
N ASN A 400 16.54 -19.98 -33.85
CA ASN A 400 16.43 -19.15 -35.05
C ASN A 400 14.98 -18.97 -35.57
N VAL A 401 14.00 -19.73 -35.09
CA VAL A 401 12.63 -19.69 -35.64
C VAL A 401 11.66 -19.07 -34.64
N GLN A 402 11.13 -17.88 -34.95
CA GLN A 402 10.16 -17.17 -34.11
C GLN A 402 8.71 -17.54 -34.47
N ARG A 403 7.85 -17.65 -33.45
CA ARG A 403 6.44 -18.08 -33.56
C ARG A 403 5.45 -17.07 -32.93
N ARG A 404 5.91 -15.87 -32.59
CA ARG A 404 5.12 -14.89 -31.83
C ARG A 404 4.64 -13.75 -32.72
N MET A 405 5.58 -13.09 -33.39
CA MET A 405 5.38 -11.82 -34.08
C MET A 405 4.97 -12.10 -35.52
N ARG A 406 4.16 -11.22 -36.09
CA ARG A 406 4.01 -11.16 -37.55
C ARG A 406 5.34 -10.86 -38.26
N PRO A 407 5.50 -11.24 -39.54
CA PRO A 407 6.69 -10.93 -40.31
C PRO A 407 7.04 -9.44 -40.33
N GLU A 408 6.05 -8.53 -40.46
CA GLU A 408 6.30 -7.08 -40.52
C GLU A 408 6.94 -6.56 -39.22
N ILE A 409 6.48 -7.07 -38.06
CA ILE A 409 7.00 -6.70 -36.74
C ILE A 409 8.37 -7.36 -36.52
N SER A 410 8.50 -8.64 -36.86
CA SER A 410 9.76 -9.38 -36.69
C SER A 410 10.91 -8.77 -37.49
N ASN A 411 10.61 -8.12 -38.62
CA ASN A 411 11.61 -7.50 -39.48
C ASN A 411 12.40 -6.40 -38.77
N LEU A 412 11.72 -5.66 -37.89
CA LEU A 412 12.30 -4.55 -37.13
C LEU A 412 13.44 -4.97 -36.19
N ILE A 413 13.46 -6.25 -35.77
CA ILE A 413 14.49 -6.79 -34.87
C ILE A 413 15.53 -7.66 -35.58
N ARG A 414 15.43 -7.86 -36.91
CA ARG A 414 16.39 -8.68 -37.68
C ARG A 414 17.77 -8.05 -37.77
N SER A 415 17.89 -6.73 -37.64
CA SER A 415 19.18 -6.05 -37.53
C SER A 415 19.95 -6.48 -36.28
N VAL A 416 19.23 -6.80 -35.19
CA VAL A 416 19.79 -7.36 -33.95
C VAL A 416 20.04 -8.87 -34.07
N TYR A 417 19.16 -9.59 -34.79
CA TYR A 417 19.25 -11.04 -35.00
C TYR A 417 19.26 -11.43 -36.49
N PRO A 418 20.42 -11.40 -37.17
CA PRO A 418 20.51 -11.65 -38.61
C PRO A 418 20.01 -13.05 -39.04
N GLY A 419 20.10 -14.04 -38.15
CA GLY A 419 19.68 -15.43 -38.40
C GLY A 419 18.22 -15.75 -38.11
N LEU A 420 17.41 -14.77 -37.69
CA LEU A 420 16.02 -14.98 -37.28
C LEU A 420 15.12 -15.30 -38.49
N LYS A 421 14.23 -16.28 -38.35
CA LYS A 421 13.26 -16.74 -39.36
C LYS A 421 11.87 -16.82 -38.78
N ASP A 422 10.87 -16.66 -39.63
CA ASP A 422 9.46 -16.74 -39.25
C ASP A 422 8.93 -18.15 -39.45
N HIS A 423 8.17 -18.64 -38.46
CA HIS A 423 7.47 -19.91 -38.60
C HIS A 423 6.23 -19.73 -39.49
N PRO A 424 5.86 -20.70 -40.35
CA PRO A 424 4.69 -20.59 -41.23
C PRO A 424 3.38 -20.19 -40.54
N SER A 425 3.21 -20.52 -39.25
CA SER A 425 2.02 -20.17 -38.47
C SER A 425 1.78 -18.67 -38.34
N VAL A 426 2.83 -17.83 -38.35
CA VAL A 426 2.69 -16.38 -38.13
C VAL A 426 2.31 -15.59 -39.38
N HIS A 427 2.39 -16.23 -40.56
CA HIS A 427 1.95 -15.64 -41.82
C HIS A 427 0.41 -15.62 -41.96
N ASN A 428 -0.29 -16.47 -41.20
CA ASN A 428 -1.74 -16.65 -41.30
C ASN A 428 -2.51 -15.86 -40.23
N TYR A 429 -1.87 -14.92 -39.53
CA TYR A 429 -2.57 -14.12 -38.53
C TYR A 429 -3.60 -13.17 -39.20
N PRO A 430 -4.77 -12.92 -38.58
CA PRO A 430 -5.80 -12.01 -39.09
C PRO A 430 -5.46 -10.54 -38.83
N ASP A 431 -5.65 -9.68 -39.82
CA ASP A 431 -5.36 -8.24 -39.71
C ASP A 431 -6.07 -7.58 -38.54
N VAL A 432 -5.50 -6.48 -38.03
CA VAL A 432 -6.06 -5.78 -36.88
C VAL A 432 -7.36 -5.08 -37.26
N VAL A 433 -8.46 -5.58 -36.72
CA VAL A 433 -9.80 -5.06 -37.00
C VAL A 433 -9.90 -3.60 -36.56
N GLY A 434 -10.44 -2.74 -37.43
CA GLY A 434 -10.57 -1.31 -37.16
C GLY A 434 -9.36 -0.47 -37.57
N MET A 435 -8.26 -1.08 -37.99
CA MET A 435 -7.01 -0.42 -38.40
C MET A 435 -6.70 -0.76 -39.85
N ARG A 436 -6.15 0.19 -40.61
CA ARG A 436 -5.74 -0.07 -42.00
C ARG A 436 -4.36 -0.72 -42.10
N HIS A 437 -3.49 -0.39 -41.15
CA HIS A 437 -2.14 -0.93 -41.06
C HIS A 437 -1.97 -1.70 -39.75
N ASN A 438 -1.31 -2.86 -39.81
CA ASN A 438 -0.99 -3.66 -38.62
C ASN A 438 0.23 -3.12 -37.86
N LEU A 439 1.07 -2.34 -38.54
CA LEU A 439 2.26 -1.72 -38.01
C LEU A 439 2.24 -0.25 -38.43
N PHE A 440 2.28 0.69 -37.48
CA PHE A 440 2.24 2.11 -37.80
C PHE A 440 2.91 2.97 -36.72
N TRP A 441 3.64 4.00 -37.14
CA TRP A 441 4.19 5.04 -36.27
C TRP A 441 3.44 6.36 -36.49
N LEU A 442 2.72 6.79 -35.46
CA LEU A 442 2.11 8.12 -35.37
C LEU A 442 3.15 9.14 -34.90
N ASP A 443 3.68 9.90 -35.84
CA ASP A 443 4.60 11.00 -35.57
C ASP A 443 3.82 12.26 -35.16
N HIS A 444 4.34 13.02 -34.20
CA HIS A 444 3.74 14.26 -33.73
C HIS A 444 4.78 15.24 -33.19
N ASP A 445 4.47 16.53 -33.24
CA ASP A 445 5.32 17.62 -32.74
C ASP A 445 4.86 18.20 -31.38
N GLN A 446 3.94 17.53 -30.68
CA GLN A 446 3.44 17.97 -29.38
C GLN A 446 4.51 17.87 -28.27
N PRO A 447 4.80 18.96 -27.53
CA PRO A 447 5.86 18.98 -26.52
C PRO A 447 5.49 18.21 -25.25
N GLU A 448 6.51 17.71 -24.55
CA GLU A 448 6.37 17.13 -23.21
C GLU A 448 6.01 18.20 -22.17
N GLU A 449 5.37 17.81 -21.07
CA GLU A 449 5.07 18.73 -19.97
C GLU A 449 6.37 19.23 -19.28
N SER A 450 6.63 20.54 -19.35
CA SER A 450 7.67 21.19 -18.57
C SER A 450 7.20 21.41 -17.12
N GLY A 451 8.02 21.05 -16.14
CA GLY A 451 7.74 21.35 -14.74
C GLY A 451 7.51 22.85 -14.52
N SER A 452 6.51 23.20 -13.72
CA SER A 452 6.31 24.60 -13.31
C SER A 452 7.58 25.14 -12.64
N ASP A 453 8.08 26.27 -13.14
CA ASP A 453 9.22 27.04 -12.61
C ASP A 453 10.61 26.39 -12.70
N GLY A 454 10.95 25.73 -13.82
CA GLY A 454 12.34 25.32 -14.11
C GLY A 454 12.92 24.27 -13.14
N ALA A 455 12.08 23.71 -12.27
CA ALA A 455 12.46 22.63 -11.36
C ALA A 455 12.57 21.31 -12.14
N PRO A 456 13.62 20.49 -11.91
CA PRO A 456 13.78 19.21 -12.58
C PRO A 456 12.62 18.26 -12.26
N VAL A 457 11.94 17.78 -13.30
CA VAL A 457 10.88 16.76 -13.19
C VAL A 457 11.55 15.39 -13.24
N ARG A 458 11.25 14.52 -12.26
CA ARG A 458 11.83 13.17 -12.17
C ARG A 458 11.40 12.22 -13.29
N SER A 459 10.21 12.41 -13.83
CA SER A 459 9.68 11.60 -14.93
C SER A 459 8.91 12.45 -15.92
N HIS A 460 9.20 12.24 -17.20
CA HIS A 460 8.54 12.93 -18.32
C HIS A 460 7.12 12.40 -18.52
N SER A 461 6.22 13.26 -19.00
CA SER A 461 4.88 12.88 -19.43
C SER A 461 4.37 13.78 -20.56
N ASN A 462 3.50 13.24 -21.40
CA ASN A 462 2.88 13.93 -22.51
C ASN A 462 1.37 13.65 -22.51
N HIS A 463 0.58 14.66 -22.14
CA HIS A 463 -0.87 14.53 -22.02
C HIS A 463 -1.58 14.26 -23.35
N TRP A 464 -1.03 14.76 -24.46
CA TRP A 464 -1.58 14.50 -25.79
C TRP A 464 -1.40 13.03 -26.18
N GLU A 465 -0.21 12.46 -25.97
CA GLU A 465 0.06 11.03 -26.19
C GLU A 465 -0.83 10.14 -25.32
N VAL A 466 -1.06 10.52 -24.05
CA VAL A 466 -1.98 9.83 -23.14
C VAL A 466 -3.39 9.79 -23.74
N SER A 467 -3.89 10.96 -24.15
CA SER A 467 -5.23 11.11 -24.71
C SER A 467 -5.38 10.32 -26.02
N MET A 468 -4.37 10.35 -26.87
CA MET A 468 -4.34 9.63 -28.15
C MET A 468 -4.32 8.11 -27.94
N SER A 469 -3.48 7.63 -27.02
CA SER A 469 -3.41 6.21 -26.65
C SER A 469 -4.74 5.69 -26.10
N VAL A 470 -5.39 6.46 -25.21
CA VAL A 470 -6.70 6.11 -24.65
C VAL A 470 -7.78 6.06 -25.73
N ALA A 471 -7.77 7.02 -26.67
CA ALA A 471 -8.71 7.05 -27.78
C ALA A 471 -8.56 5.81 -28.69
N LEU A 472 -7.31 5.44 -29.00
CA LEU A 472 -6.99 4.24 -29.79
C LEU A 472 -7.42 2.96 -29.08
N VAL A 473 -7.09 2.78 -27.79
CA VAL A 473 -7.51 1.61 -27.01
C VAL A 473 -9.03 1.48 -26.98
N ARG A 474 -9.76 2.59 -26.74
CA ARG A 474 -11.23 2.59 -26.78
C ARG A 474 -11.77 2.18 -28.15
N HIS A 475 -11.15 2.64 -29.24
CA HIS A 475 -11.53 2.27 -30.60
C HIS A 475 -11.35 0.78 -30.86
N LEU A 476 -10.21 0.20 -30.47
CA LEU A 476 -9.92 -1.22 -30.65
C LEU A 476 -10.87 -2.11 -29.84
N VAL A 477 -11.13 -1.80 -28.56
CA VAL A 477 -12.07 -2.56 -27.74
C VAL A 477 -13.51 -2.46 -28.28
N ARG A 478 -13.91 -1.30 -28.83
CA ARG A 478 -15.24 -1.12 -29.45
C ARG A 478 -15.46 -1.93 -30.72
N GLN A 479 -14.40 -2.45 -31.35
CA GLN A 479 -14.55 -3.41 -32.45
C GLN A 479 -15.21 -4.71 -31.99
N GLY A 480 -15.13 -5.04 -30.70
CA GLY A 480 -15.76 -6.23 -30.10
C GLY A 480 -14.98 -7.54 -30.29
N GLU A 481 -13.90 -7.51 -31.05
CA GLU A 481 -13.03 -8.68 -31.30
C GLU A 481 -11.89 -8.81 -30.27
N TYR A 482 -11.51 -7.71 -29.62
CA TYR A 482 -10.40 -7.67 -28.66
C TYR A 482 -10.90 -7.42 -27.24
N SER A 483 -10.46 -8.26 -26.30
CA SER A 483 -10.67 -8.02 -24.88
C SER A 483 -9.61 -7.05 -24.33
N PRO A 484 -9.86 -6.39 -23.18
CA PRO A 484 -8.84 -5.57 -22.52
C PRO A 484 -7.55 -6.35 -22.18
N GLU A 485 -7.64 -7.67 -21.98
CA GLU A 485 -6.49 -8.54 -21.69
C GLU A 485 -5.58 -8.79 -22.91
N ASP A 486 -6.11 -8.58 -24.13
CA ASP A 486 -5.37 -8.76 -25.38
C ASP A 486 -4.50 -7.55 -25.74
N ILE A 487 -4.70 -6.40 -25.07
CA ILE A 487 -4.05 -5.12 -25.39
C ILE A 487 -3.05 -4.75 -24.28
N ALA A 488 -1.78 -4.62 -24.65
CA ALA A 488 -0.73 -4.15 -23.76
C ALA A 488 -0.27 -2.74 -24.17
N LEU A 489 -0.32 -1.79 -23.24
CA LEU A 489 0.20 -0.43 -23.42
C LEU A 489 1.54 -0.29 -22.70
N LEU A 490 2.59 0.04 -23.44
CA LEU A 490 3.96 0.13 -22.93
C LEU A 490 4.42 1.58 -22.92
N THR A 491 4.99 2.02 -21.80
CA THR A 491 5.62 3.34 -21.68
C THR A 491 6.90 3.24 -20.85
N PRO A 492 7.98 3.94 -21.24
CA PRO A 492 9.25 3.89 -20.52
C PRO A 492 9.30 4.81 -19.29
N TYR A 493 8.33 5.71 -19.11
CA TYR A 493 8.34 6.74 -18.08
C TYR A 493 7.21 6.53 -17.07
N THR A 494 7.54 6.58 -15.78
CA THR A 494 6.60 6.30 -14.67
C THR A 494 5.52 7.37 -14.53
N GLY A 495 5.84 8.64 -14.79
CA GLY A 495 4.88 9.75 -14.88
C GLY A 495 3.85 9.55 -16.01
N GLN A 496 4.31 9.08 -17.18
CA GLN A 496 3.41 8.72 -18.28
C GLN A 496 2.53 7.50 -17.92
N LEU A 497 3.12 6.49 -17.27
CA LEU A 497 2.38 5.32 -16.77
C LEU A 497 1.27 5.72 -15.79
N GLN A 498 1.55 6.65 -14.88
CA GLN A 498 0.58 7.16 -13.92
C GLN A 498 -0.59 7.85 -14.64
N ASN A 499 -0.30 8.71 -15.62
CA ASN A 499 -1.32 9.43 -16.38
C ASN A 499 -2.17 8.48 -17.23
N LEU A 500 -1.55 7.50 -17.90
CA LEU A 500 -2.24 6.45 -18.64
C LEU A 500 -3.15 5.61 -17.73
N LYS A 501 -2.64 5.17 -16.57
CA LYS A 501 -3.41 4.41 -15.58
C LYS A 501 -4.61 5.21 -15.10
N ALA A 502 -4.43 6.49 -14.75
CA ALA A 502 -5.50 7.35 -14.26
C ALA A 502 -6.56 7.66 -15.33
N ALA A 503 -6.17 7.70 -16.61
CA ALA A 503 -7.09 7.91 -17.71
C ALA A 503 -7.87 6.64 -18.07
N LEU A 504 -7.21 5.48 -18.10
CA LEU A 504 -7.81 4.18 -18.44
C LEU A 504 -8.64 3.57 -17.31
N SER A 505 -8.27 3.80 -16.04
CA SER A 505 -8.98 3.25 -14.87
C SER A 505 -10.43 3.72 -14.73
N LYS A 506 -10.81 4.78 -15.45
CA LYS A 506 -12.20 5.26 -15.51
C LYS A 506 -13.11 4.31 -16.28
N ASP A 507 -12.56 3.62 -17.28
CA ASP A 507 -13.34 2.82 -18.23
C ASP A 507 -12.97 1.32 -18.21
N PHE A 508 -11.74 0.98 -17.77
CA PHE A 508 -11.18 -0.36 -17.83
C PHE A 508 -10.49 -0.76 -16.52
N GLU A 509 -10.46 -2.06 -16.24
CA GLU A 509 -9.59 -2.62 -15.20
C GLU A 509 -8.15 -2.67 -15.73
N VAL A 510 -7.22 -2.00 -15.04
CA VAL A 510 -5.82 -1.88 -15.46
C VAL A 510 -4.94 -2.81 -14.64
N PHE A 511 -4.40 -3.83 -15.29
CA PHE A 511 -3.43 -4.75 -14.69
C PHE A 511 -2.00 -4.23 -14.87
N LEU A 512 -1.26 -4.09 -13.76
CA LEU A 512 0.16 -3.74 -13.77
C LEU A 512 1.00 -4.93 -13.31
N SER A 513 2.20 -5.05 -13.87
CA SER A 513 3.15 -6.07 -13.46
C SER A 513 3.69 -5.80 -12.04
N ASP A 514 4.13 -6.83 -11.31
CA ASP A 514 4.79 -6.68 -10.00
C ASP A 514 5.92 -5.66 -10.03
N ARG A 515 6.68 -5.65 -11.13
CA ARG A 515 7.81 -4.73 -11.34
C ARG A 515 7.36 -3.28 -11.47
N ASP A 516 6.28 -3.02 -12.20
CA ASP A 516 5.75 -1.66 -12.34
C ASP A 516 5.14 -1.17 -11.03
N LEU A 517 4.49 -2.07 -10.28
CA LEU A 517 3.93 -1.80 -8.95
C LEU A 517 5.04 -1.44 -7.95
N GLU A 518 6.14 -2.22 -7.93
CA GLU A 518 7.31 -1.94 -7.10
C GLU A 518 8.00 -0.64 -7.51
N THR A 519 8.10 -0.35 -8.82
CA THR A 519 8.69 0.89 -9.32
C THR A 519 7.89 2.11 -8.87
N LEU A 520 6.55 2.05 -9.00
CA LEU A 520 5.66 3.09 -8.48
C LEU A 520 5.80 3.26 -6.95
N ALA A 521 5.90 2.15 -6.21
CA ALA A 521 6.06 2.18 -4.76
C ALA A 521 7.42 2.76 -4.32
N LEU A 522 8.52 2.42 -5.01
CA LEU A 522 9.87 2.97 -4.77
C LEU A 522 9.95 4.46 -5.04
N GLU A 523 9.18 4.96 -6.02
CA GLU A 523 9.04 6.39 -6.30
C GLU A 523 8.11 7.12 -5.31
N GLY A 524 7.59 6.41 -4.31
CA GLY A 524 6.70 6.97 -3.29
C GLY A 524 5.29 7.26 -3.80
N ILE A 525 4.87 6.61 -4.89
CA ILE A 525 3.57 6.79 -5.54
C ILE A 525 2.62 5.72 -5.01
N ASP A 526 1.77 6.09 -4.05
CA ASP A 526 0.77 5.19 -3.46
C ASP A 526 -0.39 4.94 -4.43
N MET A 527 -0.69 3.67 -4.69
CA MET A 527 -1.69 3.23 -5.67
C MET A 527 -3.15 3.54 -5.30
N ARG A 528 -3.41 3.94 -4.05
CA ARG A 528 -4.78 4.23 -3.57
C ARG A 528 -5.18 5.70 -3.72
N THR A 529 -4.25 6.57 -4.07
CA THR A 529 -4.50 8.00 -4.24
C THR A 529 -3.98 8.46 -5.60
N SER A 530 -4.89 8.52 -6.58
CA SER A 530 -4.68 9.37 -7.76
C SER A 530 -4.52 10.79 -7.26
N THR A 531 -3.30 11.36 -7.37
CA THR A 531 -2.89 12.78 -7.22
C THR A 531 -1.89 13.05 -6.09
N THR A 532 -0.62 12.65 -6.24
CA THR A 532 0.53 13.43 -5.72
C THR A 532 1.82 12.89 -6.31
N ALA A 533 2.53 13.71 -7.08
CA ALA A 533 3.94 13.51 -7.43
C ALA A 533 4.79 14.00 -6.25
N ASN A 534 5.57 13.11 -5.63
CA ASN A 534 6.59 13.47 -4.65
C ASN A 534 7.94 13.67 -5.34
N ARG A 535 8.62 14.76 -4.97
CA ARG A 535 9.88 15.27 -5.52
C ARG A 535 11.06 14.68 -4.76
N VAL A 536 12.08 14.20 -5.48
CA VAL A 536 13.46 14.06 -4.98
C VAL A 536 14.40 14.39 -6.16
N GLU A 537 15.57 14.93 -5.86
CA GLU A 537 16.47 15.64 -6.76
C GLU A 537 17.13 14.77 -7.84
N ALA A 538 17.34 15.35 -9.05
CA ALA A 538 18.41 14.99 -9.99
C ALA A 538 18.67 16.14 -11.00
N ASN A 539 19.95 16.33 -11.35
CA ASN A 539 20.53 17.50 -12.03
C ASN A 539 20.31 17.59 -13.57
N ASN A 540 20.06 18.84 -13.99
CA ASN A 540 20.32 19.57 -15.24
C ASN A 540 20.29 18.92 -16.65
N ASN A 541 19.40 19.53 -17.46
CA ASN A 541 19.49 19.98 -18.86
C ASN A 541 20.27 19.12 -19.87
N ILE A 542 19.51 18.52 -20.80
CA ILE A 542 19.68 18.45 -22.27
C ILE A 542 18.53 17.53 -22.76
N SER A 543 17.99 17.78 -23.94
CA SER A 543 17.13 16.88 -24.73
C SER A 543 17.74 15.48 -24.87
N LYS A 544 17.59 14.65 -23.83
CA LYS A 544 18.16 13.30 -23.74
C LYS A 544 17.04 12.30 -23.87
N VAL A 545 17.08 11.48 -24.92
CA VAL A 545 16.34 10.21 -24.94
C VAL A 545 16.82 9.41 -23.73
N GLY A 546 15.97 9.29 -22.72
CA GLY A 546 16.29 8.64 -21.46
C GLY A 546 16.38 7.12 -21.62
N PHE A 547 15.36 6.40 -21.12
CA PHE A 547 15.32 4.94 -21.08
C PHE A 547 15.40 4.26 -22.46
N LEU A 548 14.98 4.94 -23.54
CA LEU A 548 14.90 4.38 -24.91
C LEU A 548 16.19 4.53 -25.74
N ARG A 549 17.33 4.78 -25.09
CA ARG A 549 18.61 4.99 -25.79
C ARG A 549 19.30 3.68 -26.20
N THR A 550 19.08 2.59 -25.48
CA THR A 550 19.88 1.36 -25.64
C THR A 550 19.17 0.32 -26.50
N GLU A 551 19.97 -0.33 -27.36
CA GLU A 551 19.52 -1.35 -28.32
C GLU A 551 18.73 -2.48 -27.63
N ASN A 552 19.21 -2.95 -26.48
CA ASN A 552 18.58 -3.96 -25.64
C ASN A 552 17.13 -3.63 -25.26
N ARG A 553 16.85 -2.37 -24.91
CA ARG A 553 15.52 -1.92 -24.48
C ARG A 553 14.59 -1.70 -25.67
N ILE A 554 15.12 -1.15 -26.76
CA ILE A 554 14.39 -0.98 -28.02
C ILE A 554 13.96 -2.35 -28.55
N ASN A 555 14.87 -3.32 -28.60
CA ASN A 555 14.59 -4.69 -29.03
C ASN A 555 13.47 -5.35 -28.21
N VAL A 556 13.46 -5.14 -26.89
CA VAL A 556 12.40 -5.65 -26.02
C VAL A 556 11.06 -4.99 -26.31
N LEU A 557 11.04 -3.67 -26.53
CA LEU A 557 9.83 -2.92 -26.86
C LEU A 557 9.22 -3.40 -28.19
N LEU A 558 10.04 -3.55 -29.23
CA LEU A 558 9.62 -3.95 -30.57
C LEU A 558 9.17 -5.42 -30.67
N SER A 559 9.44 -6.25 -29.66
CA SER A 559 9.20 -7.70 -29.70
C SER A 559 8.09 -8.22 -28.77
N ARG A 560 7.32 -7.32 -28.16
CA ARG A 560 6.16 -7.68 -27.32
C ARG A 560 4.90 -7.98 -28.13
N ALA A 561 4.68 -7.27 -29.23
CA ALA A 561 3.47 -7.37 -30.04
C ALA A 561 3.37 -8.70 -30.82
N LYS A 562 2.14 -9.23 -30.96
CA LYS A 562 1.84 -10.40 -31.79
C LYS A 562 1.19 -10.01 -33.11
N HIS A 563 -0.02 -9.43 -33.05
CA HIS A 563 -0.87 -9.14 -34.21
C HIS A 563 -0.69 -7.73 -34.78
N GLY A 564 -0.41 -6.73 -33.95
CA GLY A 564 -0.20 -5.36 -34.42
C GLY A 564 0.58 -4.53 -33.41
N MET A 565 1.26 -3.50 -33.92
CA MET A 565 2.10 -2.60 -33.14
C MET A 565 1.90 -1.16 -33.59
N TYR A 566 1.56 -0.29 -32.65
CA TYR A 566 1.32 1.13 -32.88
C TYR A 566 2.27 1.94 -32.02
N LEU A 567 3.18 2.66 -32.67
CA LEU A 567 4.14 3.56 -32.01
C LEU A 567 3.57 4.97 -32.02
N ILE A 568 3.60 5.65 -30.87
CA ILE A 568 3.20 7.05 -30.74
C ILE A 568 4.40 7.78 -30.14
N GLY A 569 4.93 8.76 -30.85
CA GLY A 569 6.06 9.54 -30.37
C GLY A 569 6.69 10.41 -31.45
N ASN A 570 7.39 11.46 -31.01
CA ASN A 570 8.10 12.38 -31.91
C ASN A 570 9.36 11.74 -32.51
N THR A 571 9.39 11.58 -33.84
CA THR A 571 10.51 10.98 -34.57
C THR A 571 11.82 11.75 -34.40
N LYS A 572 11.77 13.10 -34.40
CA LYS A 572 12.96 13.97 -34.26
C LYS A 572 13.70 13.70 -32.94
N THR A 573 12.98 13.28 -31.91
CA THR A 573 13.56 12.90 -30.61
C THR A 573 14.43 11.64 -30.72
N TYR A 574 14.07 10.67 -31.56
CA TYR A 574 14.72 9.34 -31.58
C TYR A 574 15.72 9.12 -32.73
N LEU A 575 15.63 9.89 -33.82
CA LEU A 575 16.42 9.67 -35.05
C LEU A 575 17.95 9.74 -34.87
N HIS A 576 18.45 10.37 -33.81
CA HIS A 576 19.89 10.39 -33.52
C HIS A 576 20.42 9.05 -32.97
N ILE A 577 19.55 8.10 -32.64
CA ILE A 577 19.93 6.75 -32.19
C ILE A 577 19.92 5.81 -33.41
N PRO A 578 21.04 5.11 -33.71
CA PRO A 578 21.16 4.30 -34.93
C PRO A 578 20.06 3.26 -35.13
N MET A 579 19.65 2.56 -34.07
CA MET A 579 18.59 1.54 -34.16
C MET A 579 17.22 2.16 -34.46
N TRP A 580 16.89 3.30 -33.86
CA TRP A 580 15.63 4.00 -34.16
C TRP A 580 15.61 4.58 -35.57
N ALA A 581 16.75 5.08 -36.07
CA ALA A 581 16.88 5.52 -37.45
C ALA A 581 16.69 4.35 -38.45
N ASP A 582 17.17 3.15 -38.11
CA ASP A 582 16.94 1.94 -38.90
C ASP A 582 15.46 1.53 -38.89
N VAL A 583 14.84 1.49 -37.71
CA VAL A 583 13.39 1.20 -37.56
C VAL A 583 12.55 2.21 -38.31
N PHE A 584 12.86 3.50 -38.21
CA PHE A 584 12.16 4.56 -38.94
C PHE A 584 12.26 4.34 -40.44
N ARG A 585 13.46 4.05 -40.97
CA ARG A 585 13.67 3.79 -42.40
C ARG A 585 12.84 2.59 -42.87
N GLN A 586 12.86 1.49 -42.12
CA GLN A 586 12.08 0.30 -42.45
C GLN A 586 10.56 0.58 -42.47
N LEU A 587 10.06 1.45 -41.58
CA LEU A 587 8.67 1.86 -41.54
C LEU A 587 8.30 2.85 -42.65
N ASP A 588 9.20 3.77 -42.98
CA ASP A 588 9.03 4.75 -44.06
C ASP A 588 9.00 4.06 -45.44
N ASP A 589 9.86 3.06 -45.65
CA ASP A 589 9.90 2.25 -46.88
C ASP A 589 8.56 1.55 -47.17
N VAL A 590 7.81 1.16 -46.12
CA VAL A 590 6.48 0.55 -46.24
C VAL A 590 5.33 1.56 -46.05
N LYS A 591 5.63 2.86 -45.99
CA LYS A 591 4.67 3.96 -45.75
C LYS A 591 3.85 3.79 -44.47
N ALA A 592 4.44 3.22 -43.44
CA ALA A 592 3.85 3.00 -42.12
C ALA A 592 4.18 4.11 -41.11
N VAL A 593 4.50 5.32 -41.58
CA VAL A 593 4.75 6.51 -40.76
C VAL A 593 3.83 7.63 -41.23
N GLY A 594 3.17 8.33 -40.30
CA GLY A 594 2.34 9.48 -40.63
C GLY A 594 1.87 10.26 -39.40
N GLN A 595 1.20 11.39 -39.65
CA GLN A 595 0.66 12.28 -38.60
C GLN A 595 -0.78 11.90 -38.20
N ALA A 596 -1.38 10.90 -38.87
CA ALA A 596 -2.76 10.46 -38.64
C ALA A 596 -2.83 8.93 -38.65
N PHE A 597 -3.61 8.33 -37.73
CA PHE A 597 -3.98 6.92 -37.87
C PHE A 597 -5.00 6.75 -38.99
N GLU A 598 -4.71 5.82 -39.90
CA GLU A 598 -5.66 5.38 -40.92
C GLU A 598 -6.51 4.23 -40.35
N LEU A 599 -7.76 4.53 -40.00
CA LEU A 599 -8.71 3.53 -39.52
C LEU A 599 -9.47 2.93 -40.71
N SER A 600 -9.82 1.65 -40.60
CA SER A 600 -10.65 0.97 -41.60
C SER A 600 -11.91 0.46 -40.93
N CYS A 601 -13.07 0.81 -41.48
CA CYS A 601 -14.33 0.26 -41.01
C CYS A 601 -14.54 -1.13 -41.64
N PRO A 602 -14.70 -2.22 -40.86
CA PRO A 602 -14.89 -3.56 -41.42
C PRO A 602 -16.12 -3.69 -42.34
N ARG A 603 -17.12 -2.82 -42.14
CA ARG A 603 -18.35 -2.76 -42.95
C ARG A 603 -18.26 -1.82 -44.15
N HIS A 604 -17.43 -0.78 -44.05
CA HIS A 604 -17.26 0.25 -45.08
C HIS A 604 -15.77 0.50 -45.33
N PRO A 605 -15.05 -0.48 -45.91
CA PRO A 605 -13.59 -0.41 -46.04
C PRO A 605 -13.13 0.76 -46.93
N ASP A 606 -13.97 1.20 -47.86
CA ASP A 606 -13.67 2.30 -48.79
C ASP A 606 -13.85 3.70 -48.16
N THR A 607 -14.39 3.80 -46.93
CA THR A 607 -14.57 5.09 -46.27
C THR A 607 -13.26 5.52 -45.59
N PRO A 608 -12.60 6.61 -46.02
CA PRO A 608 -11.36 7.05 -45.41
C PRO A 608 -11.61 7.63 -44.02
N ILE A 609 -10.93 7.11 -43.01
CA ILE A 609 -10.97 7.61 -41.64
C ILE A 609 -9.54 7.95 -41.23
N HIS A 610 -9.21 9.23 -41.24
CA HIS A 610 -7.92 9.74 -40.82
C HIS A 610 -8.06 10.44 -39.47
N CYS A 611 -7.43 9.91 -38.43
CA CYS A 611 -7.48 10.46 -37.07
C CYS A 611 -6.14 11.07 -36.69
N GLU A 612 -6.04 12.40 -36.78
CA GLU A 612 -4.86 13.18 -36.38
C GLU A 612 -4.92 13.51 -34.88
N ASN A 613 -6.09 13.86 -34.36
CA ASN A 613 -6.28 14.27 -32.98
C ASN A 613 -7.13 13.27 -32.19
N PRO A 614 -7.00 13.21 -30.85
CA PRO A 614 -7.83 12.32 -30.02
C PRO A 614 -9.34 12.53 -30.20
N ALA A 615 -9.77 13.76 -30.48
CA ALA A 615 -11.17 14.10 -30.72
C ALA A 615 -11.71 13.53 -32.05
N ASP A 616 -10.84 13.24 -33.03
CA ASP A 616 -11.26 12.67 -34.32
C ASP A 616 -11.82 11.26 -34.18
N PHE A 617 -11.38 10.49 -33.18
CA PHE A 617 -11.99 9.19 -32.87
C PHE A 617 -13.46 9.34 -32.48
N ILE A 618 -13.83 10.39 -31.74
CA ILE A 618 -15.23 10.64 -31.36
C ILE A 618 -16.04 11.12 -32.57
N ARG A 619 -15.43 11.91 -33.46
CA ARG A 619 -16.11 12.49 -34.63
C ARG A 619 -16.28 11.50 -35.79
N LEU A 620 -15.23 10.75 -36.10
CA LEU A 620 -15.15 9.89 -37.29
C LEU A 620 -15.39 8.40 -36.99
N SER A 621 -15.08 7.95 -35.77
CA SER A 621 -15.29 6.57 -35.30
C SER A 621 -16.02 6.48 -33.94
N PRO A 622 -17.18 7.14 -33.77
CA PRO A 622 -17.82 7.32 -32.45
C PRO A 622 -18.14 6.01 -31.72
N LYS A 623 -18.46 4.95 -32.47
CA LYS A 623 -18.89 3.65 -31.95
C LYS A 623 -18.00 2.50 -32.45
N GLY A 624 -16.78 2.79 -32.90
CA GLY A 624 -15.83 1.82 -33.46
C GLY A 624 -15.99 1.58 -34.97
N GLY A 625 -17.16 1.86 -35.56
CA GLY A 625 -17.32 1.93 -37.01
C GLY A 625 -17.29 3.38 -37.53
N CYS A 626 -17.38 3.55 -38.85
CA CYS A 626 -17.40 4.87 -39.49
C CYS A 626 -18.63 5.71 -39.09
N ALA A 627 -18.61 7.01 -39.43
CA ALA A 627 -19.71 7.93 -39.15
C ALA A 627 -21.00 7.69 -39.96
N LEU A 628 -20.99 6.76 -40.94
CA LEU A 628 -22.20 6.39 -41.69
C LEU A 628 -23.21 5.69 -40.78
N ILE A 629 -24.51 5.87 -41.05
CA ILE A 629 -25.58 5.21 -40.30
C ILE A 629 -25.51 3.69 -40.55
N CYS A 630 -25.74 2.90 -39.50
CA CYS A 630 -25.81 1.45 -39.60
C CYS A 630 -26.92 1.02 -40.59
N ASP A 631 -26.55 0.19 -41.56
CA ASP A 631 -27.42 -0.34 -42.61
C ASP A 631 -28.25 -1.56 -42.15
N GLN A 632 -27.86 -2.17 -41.03
CA GLN A 632 -28.53 -3.34 -40.46
C GLN A 632 -29.82 -2.98 -39.71
N ARG A 633 -30.77 -3.92 -39.78
CA ARG A 633 -32.07 -3.85 -39.11
C ARG A 633 -32.01 -4.57 -37.77
N LEU A 634 -32.66 -3.99 -36.77
CA LEU A 634 -32.77 -4.55 -35.43
C LEU A 634 -33.75 -5.72 -35.43
N GLU A 635 -33.28 -6.92 -35.14
CA GLU A 635 -34.13 -8.09 -34.95
C GLU A 635 -34.76 -8.10 -33.55
N PRO A 636 -36.01 -8.57 -33.38
CA PRO A 636 -36.93 -9.11 -34.39
C PRO A 636 -37.82 -8.06 -35.08
N CYS A 637 -37.63 -6.77 -34.79
CA CYS A 637 -38.58 -5.73 -35.20
C CYS A 637 -38.41 -5.23 -36.63
N GLY A 638 -37.27 -5.51 -37.27
CA GLY A 638 -36.97 -5.07 -38.62
C GLY A 638 -36.75 -3.56 -38.78
N HIS A 639 -36.76 -2.75 -37.71
CA HIS A 639 -36.48 -1.31 -37.82
C HIS A 639 -35.01 -1.06 -38.16
N ARG A 640 -34.74 -0.04 -39.00
CA ARG A 640 -33.36 0.39 -39.27
C ARG A 640 -32.70 0.90 -38.00
N CYS A 641 -31.47 0.49 -37.76
CA CYS A 641 -30.71 0.98 -36.63
C CYS A 641 -30.36 2.47 -36.81
N PRO A 642 -30.72 3.35 -35.85
CA PRO A 642 -30.47 4.79 -35.98
C PRO A 642 -29.04 5.18 -35.60
N ALA A 643 -28.23 4.25 -35.08
CA ALA A 643 -26.88 4.54 -34.63
C ALA A 643 -25.87 4.61 -35.79
N PRO A 644 -24.79 5.41 -35.66
CA PRO A 644 -23.62 5.32 -36.55
C PRO A 644 -23.05 3.90 -36.58
N CYS A 645 -22.29 3.55 -37.61
CA CYS A 645 -21.73 2.24 -37.83
C CYS A 645 -20.95 1.75 -36.59
N HIS A 646 -21.14 0.48 -36.24
CA HIS A 646 -20.63 -0.13 -35.02
C HIS A 646 -20.46 -1.65 -35.20
N SER A 647 -19.77 -2.29 -34.25
CA SER A 647 -19.54 -3.73 -34.25
C SER A 647 -20.83 -4.54 -34.07
N LYS A 648 -20.81 -5.83 -34.45
CA LYS A 648 -21.96 -6.73 -34.28
C LYS A 648 -22.37 -6.87 -32.81
N ALA A 649 -21.41 -7.02 -31.90
CA ALA A 649 -21.67 -7.09 -30.47
C ALA A 649 -22.43 -5.86 -29.94
N LEU A 650 -22.06 -4.65 -30.40
CA LEU A 650 -22.79 -3.43 -30.05
C LEU A 650 -24.17 -3.34 -30.71
N HIS A 651 -24.35 -3.99 -31.87
CA HIS A 651 -25.63 -4.03 -32.59
C HIS A 651 -26.64 -4.90 -31.86
N ASP A 652 -26.21 -6.09 -31.44
CA ASP A 652 -27.05 -7.08 -30.76
C ASP A 652 -27.49 -6.58 -29.37
N ALA A 653 -26.71 -5.70 -28.74
CA ALA A 653 -27.05 -5.05 -27.48
C ALA A 653 -28.01 -3.84 -27.63
N PHE A 654 -28.31 -3.39 -28.86
CA PHE A 654 -29.09 -2.18 -29.09
C PHE A 654 -30.60 -2.46 -29.13
N SER A 655 -31.35 -1.93 -28.17
CA SER A 655 -32.81 -2.04 -28.13
C SER A 655 -33.51 -1.01 -29.02
N CYS A 656 -34.54 -1.44 -29.76
CA CYS A 656 -35.30 -0.55 -30.64
C CYS A 656 -36.15 0.48 -29.86
N LEU A 657 -35.93 1.77 -30.13
CA LEU A 657 -36.65 2.90 -29.53
C LEU A 657 -37.83 3.41 -30.38
N GLN A 658 -38.18 2.74 -31.48
CA GLN A 658 -39.35 3.11 -32.28
C GLN A 658 -40.65 2.66 -31.59
N PRO A 659 -41.80 3.31 -31.85
CA PRO A 659 -43.10 2.81 -31.41
C PRO A 659 -43.31 1.36 -31.86
N CYS A 660 -43.86 0.51 -30.99
CA CYS A 660 -44.10 -0.88 -31.33
C CYS A 660 -45.17 -0.98 -32.45
N PRO A 661 -44.85 -1.55 -33.63
CA PRO A 661 -45.80 -1.67 -34.74
C PRO A 661 -46.76 -2.87 -34.56
N ARG A 662 -46.58 -3.64 -33.48
CA ARG A 662 -47.36 -4.86 -33.23
C ARG A 662 -48.76 -4.50 -32.73
N PHE A 663 -49.76 -5.07 -33.40
CA PHE A 663 -51.10 -5.19 -32.86
C PHE A 663 -51.16 -6.41 -31.93
N ARG A 664 -51.96 -6.31 -30.87
CA ARG A 664 -52.10 -7.41 -29.92
C ARG A 664 -53.01 -8.49 -30.51
N ASP A 665 -52.53 -9.72 -30.63
CA ASP A 665 -53.27 -10.81 -31.29
C ASP A 665 -54.65 -11.08 -30.66
N THR A 666 -54.81 -10.84 -29.36
CA THR A 666 -56.04 -11.14 -28.62
C THR A 666 -57.15 -10.09 -28.76
N CYS A 667 -56.82 -8.84 -29.08
CA CYS A 667 -57.78 -7.73 -29.07
C CYS A 667 -57.58 -6.70 -30.17
N GLN A 668 -56.59 -6.91 -31.05
CA GLN A 668 -56.19 -6.03 -32.15
C GLN A 668 -56.00 -4.55 -31.78
N HIS A 669 -55.71 -4.25 -30.51
CA HIS A 669 -55.33 -2.90 -30.09
C HIS A 669 -53.84 -2.67 -30.40
N PRO A 670 -53.46 -1.46 -30.87
CA PRO A 670 -52.06 -1.11 -31.10
C PRO A 670 -51.28 -1.10 -29.78
N CYS A 671 -50.03 -1.58 -29.80
CA CYS A 671 -49.16 -1.52 -28.64
C CYS A 671 -48.63 -0.09 -28.42
N GLN A 672 -48.84 0.46 -27.22
CA GLN A 672 -48.37 1.81 -26.85
C GLN A 672 -46.91 1.84 -26.32
N LYS A 673 -46.23 0.69 -26.27
CA LYS A 673 -44.85 0.58 -25.78
C LYS A 673 -43.83 0.76 -26.91
N LEU A 674 -42.57 0.95 -26.54
CA LEU A 674 -41.45 0.91 -27.49
C LEU A 674 -41.24 -0.51 -28.02
N CYS A 675 -40.74 -0.62 -29.24
CA CYS A 675 -40.63 -1.90 -29.92
C CYS A 675 -39.65 -2.87 -29.25
N GLY A 676 -38.59 -2.36 -28.62
CA GLY A 676 -37.62 -3.15 -27.85
C GLY A 676 -38.15 -3.65 -26.50
N GLU A 677 -39.34 -3.21 -26.07
CA GLU A 677 -39.98 -3.68 -24.84
C GLU A 677 -40.97 -4.82 -25.11
N THR A 678 -41.17 -5.68 -24.11
CA THR A 678 -42.21 -6.73 -24.19
C THR A 678 -43.61 -6.12 -24.07
N CYS A 679 -44.50 -6.41 -25.04
CA CYS A 679 -45.82 -5.79 -25.17
C CYS A 679 -46.77 -6.01 -23.97
N GLY A 680 -46.62 -7.11 -23.22
CA GLY A 680 -47.43 -7.41 -22.01
C GLY A 680 -48.96 -7.47 -22.27
N PRO A 681 -49.82 -7.41 -21.23
CA PRO A 681 -51.29 -7.42 -21.36
C PRO A 681 -51.90 -6.07 -21.81
N CYS A 682 -53.13 -6.08 -22.34
CA CYS A 682 -53.78 -4.90 -22.95
C CYS A 682 -54.60 -4.08 -21.94
N HIS A 683 -54.09 -2.90 -21.58
CA HIS A 683 -54.73 -2.01 -20.60
C HIS A 683 -55.70 -0.98 -21.19
N VAL A 684 -56.11 -1.12 -22.45
CA VAL A 684 -57.12 -0.25 -23.06
C VAL A 684 -58.44 -0.42 -22.29
N GLN A 685 -59.03 0.69 -21.85
CA GLN A 685 -60.26 0.70 -21.05
C GLN A 685 -61.49 0.58 -21.96
N MET A 686 -62.28 -0.47 -21.77
CA MET A 686 -63.57 -0.69 -22.43
C MET A 686 -64.70 -0.23 -21.50
N ARG A 687 -65.71 0.47 -22.02
CA ARG A 687 -66.84 0.99 -21.22
C ARG A 687 -68.12 0.17 -21.40
N ASP A 688 -69.01 0.26 -20.42
CA ASP A 688 -70.38 -0.27 -20.43
C ASP A 688 -70.49 -1.77 -20.71
N PHE A 689 -69.61 -2.56 -20.09
CA PHE A 689 -69.53 -3.99 -20.31
C PHE A 689 -70.51 -4.76 -19.40
N LEU A 690 -71.37 -5.61 -19.98
CA LEU A 690 -72.44 -6.31 -19.26
C LEU A 690 -71.91 -7.61 -18.64
N LEU A 691 -72.03 -7.79 -17.32
CA LEU A 691 -71.71 -9.05 -16.66
C LEU A 691 -72.87 -10.06 -16.78
N PRO A 692 -72.60 -11.37 -16.73
CA PRO A 692 -73.63 -12.42 -16.78
C PRO A 692 -74.70 -12.32 -15.68
N CYS A 693 -74.41 -11.67 -14.54
CA CYS A 693 -75.36 -11.40 -13.46
C CYS A 693 -76.33 -10.22 -13.75
N GLY A 694 -76.28 -9.63 -14.95
CA GLY A 694 -77.14 -8.51 -15.37
C GLY A 694 -76.66 -7.13 -14.94
N HIS A 695 -75.52 -7.01 -14.24
CA HIS A 695 -74.95 -5.74 -13.80
C HIS A 695 -73.92 -5.19 -14.80
N LYS A 696 -73.94 -3.88 -15.04
CA LYS A 696 -72.99 -3.17 -15.92
C LYS A 696 -71.73 -2.78 -15.15
N LEU A 697 -70.57 -3.01 -15.75
CA LEU A 697 -69.29 -2.44 -15.33
C LEU A 697 -68.96 -1.23 -16.20
N GLU A 698 -68.73 -0.08 -15.56
CA GLU A 698 -68.46 1.19 -16.27
C GLU A 698 -67.11 1.18 -17.00
N GLN A 699 -66.10 0.49 -16.47
CA GLN A 699 -64.78 0.35 -17.07
C GLN A 699 -64.18 -1.03 -16.81
N ILE A 700 -63.60 -1.65 -17.85
CA ILE A 700 -62.84 -2.89 -17.74
C ILE A 700 -61.64 -2.87 -18.68
N GLU A 701 -60.48 -3.31 -18.20
CA GLU A 701 -59.28 -3.46 -19.03
C GLU A 701 -59.49 -4.56 -20.08
N CYS A 702 -59.14 -4.28 -21.32
CA CYS A 702 -59.39 -5.15 -22.46
C CYS A 702 -58.91 -6.60 -22.27
N TYR A 703 -57.77 -6.87 -21.63
CA TYR A 703 -57.34 -8.26 -21.41
C TYR A 703 -58.27 -9.05 -20.47
N ARG A 704 -59.02 -8.39 -19.59
CA ARG A 704 -59.94 -9.05 -18.64
C ARG A 704 -61.24 -9.51 -19.28
N THR A 705 -61.61 -8.97 -20.44
CA THR A 705 -62.82 -9.39 -21.16
C THR A 705 -62.68 -10.76 -21.82
N LEU A 706 -61.44 -11.27 -21.95
CA LEU A 706 -61.16 -12.58 -22.53
C LEU A 706 -61.63 -13.74 -21.62
N ASN A 707 -61.85 -13.50 -20.32
CA ASN A 707 -62.38 -14.50 -19.40
C ASN A 707 -63.34 -13.89 -18.36
N LEU A 708 -64.59 -13.65 -18.78
CA LEU A 708 -65.62 -12.98 -17.97
C LEU A 708 -66.09 -13.77 -16.76
N ALA A 709 -65.87 -15.09 -16.72
CA ALA A 709 -66.22 -15.92 -15.57
C ALA A 709 -65.36 -15.59 -14.32
N THR A 710 -64.19 -14.98 -14.54
CA THR A 710 -63.30 -14.52 -13.46
C THR A 710 -63.60 -13.11 -12.96
N VAL A 711 -64.55 -12.41 -13.60
CA VAL A 711 -64.89 -11.03 -13.26
C VAL A 711 -66.04 -11.03 -12.25
N HIS A 712 -65.72 -10.81 -10.99
CA HIS A 712 -66.69 -10.80 -9.90
C HIS A 712 -67.55 -9.54 -9.90
N CYS A 713 -68.86 -9.72 -9.76
CA CYS A 713 -69.75 -8.60 -9.50
C CYS A 713 -69.68 -8.21 -8.03
N HIS A 714 -69.06 -7.06 -7.74
CA HIS A 714 -68.86 -6.51 -6.40
C HIS A 714 -69.98 -5.58 -5.94
N ARG A 715 -71.15 -5.64 -6.59
CA ARG A 715 -72.29 -4.82 -6.16
C ARG A 715 -72.78 -5.37 -4.82
N PRO A 716 -72.74 -4.60 -3.72
CA PRO A 716 -73.03 -5.11 -2.39
C PRO A 716 -74.52 -5.41 -2.26
N VAL A 717 -74.85 -6.60 -1.78
CA VAL A 717 -76.21 -7.03 -1.49
C VAL A 717 -76.27 -7.61 -0.08
N LYS A 718 -77.34 -7.34 0.66
CA LYS A 718 -77.51 -7.89 2.01
C LYS A 718 -78.10 -9.29 1.89
N LYS A 719 -77.46 -10.28 2.52
CA LYS A 719 -77.97 -11.66 2.57
C LYS A 719 -77.85 -12.18 4.00
N THR A 720 -78.85 -12.93 4.47
CA THR A 720 -78.89 -13.46 5.84
C THR A 720 -78.48 -14.92 5.86
N VAL A 721 -77.58 -15.29 6.77
CA VAL A 721 -77.10 -16.68 6.91
C VAL A 721 -78.14 -17.47 7.70
N ARG A 722 -78.68 -18.55 7.12
CA ARG A 722 -79.81 -19.29 7.70
C ARG A 722 -79.52 -19.90 9.08
N ASP A 723 -78.29 -20.34 9.35
CA ASP A 723 -78.04 -21.18 10.53
C ASP A 723 -77.62 -20.41 11.79
N CYS A 724 -77.08 -19.19 11.65
CA CYS A 724 -76.61 -18.37 12.78
C CYS A 724 -77.23 -16.97 12.83
N GLU A 725 -78.19 -16.70 11.94
CA GLU A 725 -79.02 -15.46 11.84
C GLU A 725 -78.26 -14.13 11.69
N HIS A 726 -76.92 -14.16 11.63
CA HIS A 726 -76.12 -13.00 11.27
C HIS A 726 -76.46 -12.52 9.86
N THR A 727 -76.77 -11.23 9.74
CA THR A 727 -76.94 -10.57 8.45
C THR A 727 -75.58 -10.10 7.94
N VAL A 728 -75.19 -10.55 6.76
CA VAL A 728 -73.90 -10.20 6.16
C VAL A 728 -74.11 -9.45 4.84
N THR A 729 -73.40 -8.34 4.68
CA THR A 729 -73.34 -7.64 3.39
C THR A 729 -72.25 -8.31 2.58
N VAL A 730 -72.63 -8.94 1.48
CA VAL A 730 -71.70 -9.66 0.61
C VAL A 730 -71.93 -9.27 -0.83
N ASP A 731 -70.94 -9.49 -1.68
CA ASP A 731 -71.05 -9.19 -3.09
C ASP A 731 -72.15 -10.03 -3.74
N CYS A 732 -72.83 -9.47 -4.76
CA CYS A 732 -73.89 -10.14 -5.51
C CYS A 732 -73.54 -11.58 -5.90
N SER A 733 -72.29 -11.79 -6.29
CA SER A 733 -71.68 -13.06 -6.70
C SER A 733 -71.47 -14.10 -5.57
N THR A 734 -71.66 -13.75 -4.29
CA THR A 734 -71.43 -14.65 -3.14
C THR A 734 -72.71 -15.41 -2.73
N ASN A 735 -72.68 -16.74 -2.67
CA ASN A 735 -73.81 -17.57 -2.19
C ASN A 735 -73.69 -17.86 -0.67
N VAL A 736 -74.69 -17.46 0.12
CA VAL A 736 -74.65 -17.57 1.61
C VAL A 736 -75.46 -18.74 2.18
N ALA A 737 -76.19 -19.48 1.33
CA ALA A 737 -77.00 -20.64 1.71
C ALA A 737 -76.31 -21.98 1.41
N ASP A 738 -75.09 -21.92 0.88
CA ASP A 738 -74.28 -23.08 0.52
C ASP A 738 -73.78 -23.79 1.80
N GLU A 739 -73.74 -25.13 1.84
CA GLU A 739 -73.30 -25.90 3.03
C GLU A 739 -71.84 -25.60 3.42
N GLY A 740 -71.06 -25.11 2.46
CA GLY A 740 -69.69 -24.63 2.64
C GLY A 740 -69.58 -23.18 3.13
N PHE A 741 -70.66 -22.39 3.15
CA PHE A 741 -70.63 -20.99 3.57
C PHE A 741 -70.46 -20.90 5.08
N ARG A 742 -69.34 -20.33 5.52
CA ARG A 742 -69.01 -20.19 6.94
C ARG A 742 -69.20 -18.74 7.33
N CYS A 743 -70.10 -18.47 8.28
CA CYS A 743 -70.34 -17.12 8.77
C CYS A 743 -69.01 -16.45 9.19
N PRO A 744 -68.65 -15.29 8.60
CA PRO A 744 -67.35 -14.64 8.80
C PRO A 744 -67.27 -13.79 10.06
N THR A 745 -68.37 -13.61 10.80
CA THR A 745 -68.40 -12.91 12.09
C THR A 745 -67.39 -13.54 13.06
N LYS A 746 -66.53 -12.71 13.69
CA LYS A 746 -65.38 -13.17 14.50
C LYS A 746 -65.83 -13.97 15.72
N CYS A 747 -65.01 -14.95 16.11
CA CYS A 747 -65.21 -15.71 17.34
C CYS A 747 -64.45 -15.05 18.50
N ASP A 748 -65.14 -14.76 19.60
CA ASP A 748 -64.57 -13.95 20.70
C ASP A 748 -63.81 -14.77 21.77
N HIS A 749 -63.41 -16.01 21.47
CA HIS A 749 -62.70 -16.91 22.42
C HIS A 749 -61.17 -16.72 22.36
N THR A 750 -60.43 -16.86 23.48
CA THR A 750 -58.96 -16.68 23.52
C THR A 750 -58.26 -17.87 24.20
N PHE A 751 -57.20 -18.41 23.59
CA PHE A 751 -56.48 -19.59 24.08
C PHE A 751 -55.42 -19.25 25.15
N PRO A 752 -55.02 -20.20 26.03
CA PRO A 752 -54.02 -19.99 27.09
C PRO A 752 -52.62 -19.54 26.60
N CYS A 753 -52.25 -19.86 25.35
CA CYS A 753 -50.99 -19.43 24.73
C CYS A 753 -50.98 -17.96 24.27
N GLY A 754 -52.00 -17.17 24.65
CA GLY A 754 -52.13 -15.73 24.36
C GLY A 754 -52.67 -15.40 22.96
N HIS A 755 -52.94 -16.39 22.12
CA HIS A 755 -53.51 -16.18 20.80
C HIS A 755 -55.05 -16.24 20.84
N GLY A 756 -55.70 -15.23 20.28
CA GLY A 756 -57.16 -15.22 20.05
C GLY A 756 -57.59 -16.33 19.09
N CYS A 757 -58.81 -16.82 19.24
CA CYS A 757 -59.41 -17.74 18.29
C CYS A 757 -59.49 -17.02 16.94
N VAL A 758 -58.62 -17.42 16.02
CA VAL A 758 -58.64 -16.95 14.63
C VAL A 758 -59.83 -17.52 13.85
N GLY A 759 -60.70 -18.27 14.52
CA GLY A 759 -61.94 -18.80 13.96
C GLY A 759 -63.03 -17.73 13.81
N THR A 760 -63.98 -18.02 12.94
CA THR A 760 -65.23 -17.27 12.81
C THR A 760 -66.37 -18.13 13.36
N CYS A 761 -67.50 -17.51 13.72
CA CYS A 761 -68.68 -18.19 14.27
C CYS A 761 -69.04 -19.49 13.52
N GLY A 762 -68.96 -19.47 12.18
CA GLY A 762 -69.27 -20.65 11.35
C GLY A 762 -68.29 -21.84 11.46
N LYS A 763 -67.07 -21.65 12.01
CA LYS A 763 -66.06 -22.73 12.13
C LYS A 763 -65.93 -23.31 13.55
N CYS A 764 -66.29 -22.53 14.57
CA CYS A 764 -66.20 -22.97 15.97
C CYS A 764 -67.44 -23.74 16.43
N ARG A 765 -68.58 -23.52 15.77
CA ARG A 765 -69.87 -24.12 16.10
C ARG A 765 -70.00 -25.52 15.47
N LYS A 766 -70.22 -26.55 16.26
CA LYS A 766 -70.58 -27.92 15.82
C LYS A 766 -71.96 -28.30 16.35
N VAL A 767 -72.79 -28.87 15.49
CA VAL A 767 -74.11 -29.39 15.87
C VAL A 767 -73.97 -30.91 16.03
N GLY A 768 -74.28 -31.43 17.22
CA GLY A 768 -74.30 -32.88 17.46
C GLY A 768 -75.65 -33.50 17.10
N ASP A 769 -75.68 -34.82 16.91
CA ASP A 769 -76.91 -35.57 16.62
C ASP A 769 -77.88 -35.45 17.80
N GLY A 770 -78.97 -34.71 17.56
CA GLY A 770 -79.93 -34.26 18.58
C GLY A 770 -80.12 -32.74 18.66
N GLY A 771 -79.41 -31.95 17.85
CA GLY A 771 -79.62 -30.49 17.75
C GLY A 771 -78.93 -29.67 18.85
N VAL A 772 -78.12 -30.29 19.70
CA VAL A 772 -77.31 -29.56 20.70
C VAL A 772 -76.10 -28.92 20.00
N VAL A 773 -76.00 -27.60 20.12
CA VAL A 773 -74.89 -26.83 19.58
C VAL A 773 -73.74 -26.81 20.60
N SER A 774 -72.59 -27.37 20.22
CA SER A 774 -71.35 -27.29 20.98
C SER A 774 -70.33 -26.41 20.26
N TYR A 775 -69.51 -25.69 21.03
CA TYR A 775 -68.40 -24.92 20.47
C TYR A 775 -67.11 -25.72 20.62
N ALA A 776 -66.64 -26.28 19.51
CA ALA A 776 -65.39 -27.02 19.45
C ALA A 776 -64.32 -26.12 18.85
N HIS A 777 -63.66 -25.34 19.70
CA HIS A 777 -62.49 -24.58 19.29
C HIS A 777 -61.34 -25.54 19.02
N GLN A 778 -60.65 -25.37 17.88
CA GLN A 778 -59.51 -26.22 17.55
C GLN A 778 -58.31 -25.83 18.40
N GLU A 779 -57.48 -26.80 18.78
CA GLU A 779 -56.13 -26.56 19.27
C GLU A 779 -55.38 -25.63 18.31
N CYS A 780 -54.37 -24.90 18.81
CA CYS A 780 -53.62 -23.96 18.00
C CYS A 780 -52.88 -24.68 16.86
N ARG A 781 -53.46 -24.72 15.66
CA ARG A 781 -52.91 -25.43 14.48
C ARG A 781 -52.03 -24.57 13.59
N LYS A 782 -51.69 -23.34 14.00
CA LYS A 782 -50.71 -22.55 13.25
C LYS A 782 -49.41 -23.35 13.16
N VAL A 783 -48.99 -23.68 11.94
CA VAL A 783 -47.75 -24.42 11.71
C VAL A 783 -46.59 -23.60 12.26
N CYS A 784 -45.69 -24.21 13.05
CA CYS A 784 -44.55 -23.52 13.66
C CYS A 784 -43.83 -22.68 12.59
N LYS A 785 -43.58 -23.26 11.40
CA LYS A 785 -42.88 -22.67 10.23
C LYS A 785 -41.53 -22.02 10.53
N ARG A 786 -41.08 -22.05 11.79
CA ARG A 786 -39.74 -21.62 12.16
C ARG A 786 -38.77 -22.54 11.43
N ALA A 787 -37.78 -21.94 10.77
CA ALA A 787 -36.70 -22.68 10.14
C ALA A 787 -36.02 -23.57 11.19
N PHE A 788 -35.72 -24.82 10.83
CA PHE A 788 -34.76 -25.59 11.62
C PHE A 788 -33.43 -24.85 11.49
N ARG A 789 -32.72 -24.64 12.60
CA ARG A 789 -31.52 -23.79 12.55
C ARG A 789 -30.35 -24.45 11.84
N THR A 790 -30.35 -25.78 11.72
CA THR A 790 -29.22 -26.62 11.29
C THR A 790 -29.27 -27.07 9.82
N CYS A 791 -30.37 -26.85 9.11
CA CYS A 791 -30.51 -27.16 7.69
C CYS A 791 -31.51 -26.18 7.05
N THR A 792 -31.56 -26.11 5.72
CA THR A 792 -32.45 -25.19 4.99
C THR A 792 -33.94 -25.56 5.04
N HIS A 793 -34.31 -26.55 5.84
CA HIS A 793 -35.69 -27.01 6.00
C HIS A 793 -36.44 -26.25 7.11
N THR A 794 -37.78 -26.18 7.01
CA THR A 794 -38.65 -25.46 7.97
C THR A 794 -39.54 -26.41 8.76
N CYS A 795 -39.80 -26.08 10.03
CA CYS A 795 -40.63 -26.91 10.90
C CYS A 795 -42.08 -26.94 10.41
N SER A 796 -42.50 -28.14 10.03
CA SER A 796 -43.85 -28.44 9.56
C SER A 796 -44.79 -28.91 10.68
N LYS A 797 -44.35 -28.95 11.94
CA LYS A 797 -45.17 -29.34 13.11
C LYS A 797 -46.13 -28.21 13.52
N THR A 798 -47.28 -28.54 14.11
CA THR A 798 -48.30 -27.60 14.60
C THR A 798 -47.84 -26.87 15.86
N CYS A 799 -48.41 -25.68 16.16
CA CYS A 799 -48.02 -24.85 17.30
C CYS A 799 -48.10 -25.63 18.61
N HIS A 800 -46.94 -25.89 19.20
CA HIS A 800 -46.76 -26.67 20.43
C HIS A 800 -46.58 -25.74 21.64
N GLU A 801 -47.43 -24.72 21.72
CA GLU A 801 -47.59 -23.86 22.91
C GLU A 801 -46.28 -23.30 23.48
N GLY A 802 -45.34 -22.93 22.61
CA GLY A 802 -44.07 -22.30 23.00
C GLY A 802 -42.92 -23.24 23.34
N ARG A 803 -43.07 -24.58 23.24
CA ARG A 803 -41.94 -25.54 23.33
C ARG A 803 -41.05 -25.49 22.06
N ASP A 804 -39.83 -26.03 22.07
CA ASP A 804 -38.91 -25.98 20.91
C ASP A 804 -39.28 -26.95 19.77
N CYS A 805 -39.01 -26.58 18.51
CA CYS A 805 -39.51 -27.30 17.30
C CYS A 805 -38.74 -28.62 16.96
N GLY A 806 -37.72 -29.03 17.75
CA GLY A 806 -36.97 -30.30 17.58
C GLY A 806 -35.95 -30.33 16.42
N LEU A 807 -35.37 -31.51 16.13
CA LEU A 807 -34.45 -31.77 15.00
C LEU A 807 -35.19 -32.17 13.71
N CYS A 808 -34.57 -31.95 12.54
CA CYS A 808 -35.15 -32.29 11.24
C CYS A 808 -35.02 -33.79 10.93
N GLU A 809 -36.10 -34.43 10.48
CA GLU A 809 -36.18 -35.89 10.25
C GLU A 809 -35.94 -36.30 8.78
N ARG A 810 -35.51 -35.38 7.88
CA ARG A 810 -35.22 -35.66 6.46
C ARG A 810 -33.71 -35.89 6.24
N GLN A 811 -33.34 -36.92 5.46
CA GLN A 811 -31.96 -37.18 5.03
C GLN A 811 -31.42 -36.01 4.17
N CYS A 812 -30.35 -35.37 4.64
CA CYS A 812 -29.66 -34.26 3.96
C CYS A 812 -28.28 -34.76 3.51
N GLU A 813 -28.19 -35.45 2.37
CA GLU A 813 -27.05 -36.34 2.08
C GLU A 813 -25.88 -35.72 1.27
N GLU A 814 -25.98 -34.50 0.73
CA GLU A 814 -24.94 -33.96 -0.18
C GLU A 814 -24.27 -32.65 0.26
N ALA A 815 -24.51 -32.17 1.48
CA ALA A 815 -23.81 -30.98 1.97
C ALA A 815 -22.34 -31.33 2.28
N ARG A 816 -21.38 -30.63 1.65
CA ARG A 816 -19.95 -30.72 1.97
C ARG A 816 -19.70 -29.91 3.23
N VAL A 817 -19.27 -30.57 4.29
CA VAL A 817 -19.20 -29.97 5.64
C VAL A 817 -17.76 -29.83 6.10
N ASP A 818 -16.87 -30.72 5.67
CA ASP A 818 -15.44 -30.59 5.89
C ASP A 818 -14.77 -30.02 4.63
N LEU A 819 -14.27 -28.78 4.71
CA LEU A 819 -13.58 -28.13 3.60
C LEU A 819 -12.06 -28.36 3.64
N LEU A 820 -11.54 -28.98 4.69
CA LEU A 820 -10.14 -29.36 4.78
C LEU A 820 -9.90 -30.71 4.10
N GLU A 821 -10.80 -31.68 4.32
CA GLU A 821 -10.73 -33.05 3.77
C GLU A 821 -11.71 -33.31 2.62
N PHE A 822 -12.58 -32.35 2.30
CA PHE A 822 -13.63 -32.43 1.26
C PHE A 822 -14.70 -33.51 1.48
N LYS A 823 -14.92 -33.93 2.73
CA LYS A 823 -15.90 -34.97 3.10
C LYS A 823 -17.34 -34.44 3.13
N PRO A 824 -18.31 -35.19 2.59
CA PRO A 824 -19.74 -34.92 2.77
C PRO A 824 -20.16 -35.20 4.22
N TYR A 825 -21.29 -34.62 4.65
CA TYR A 825 -21.84 -34.83 6.00
C TYR A 825 -21.95 -36.31 6.40
N SER A 826 -22.26 -37.19 5.46
CA SER A 826 -22.42 -38.64 5.66
C SER A 826 -21.14 -39.36 6.08
N GLU A 827 -19.97 -38.79 5.82
CA GLU A 827 -18.66 -39.41 6.08
C GLU A 827 -17.97 -38.86 7.34
N ILE A 828 -18.65 -38.02 8.11
CA ILE A 828 -18.08 -37.33 9.29
C ILE A 828 -18.60 -37.98 10.58
N ASP A 829 -17.66 -38.39 11.43
CA ASP A 829 -17.97 -38.81 12.79
C ASP A 829 -18.19 -37.58 13.69
N LEU A 830 -19.42 -37.40 14.16
CA LEU A 830 -19.82 -36.27 15.02
C LEU A 830 -19.25 -36.37 16.44
N SER A 831 -18.80 -37.55 16.88
CA SER A 831 -18.10 -37.70 18.16
C SER A 831 -16.68 -37.13 18.09
N ASP A 832 -16.04 -37.19 16.93
CA ASP A 832 -14.66 -36.74 16.75
C ASP A 832 -14.59 -35.26 16.31
N SER A 833 -15.47 -34.81 15.39
CA SER A 833 -15.44 -33.44 14.86
C SER A 833 -16.82 -32.75 14.91
N PRO A 834 -17.12 -31.93 15.92
CA PRO A 834 -18.43 -31.30 16.08
C PRO A 834 -18.68 -30.26 14.97
N ILE A 835 -19.93 -30.16 14.50
CA ILE A 835 -20.33 -29.23 13.44
C ILE A 835 -20.79 -27.89 14.03
N VAL A 836 -20.43 -26.80 13.35
CA VAL A 836 -20.84 -25.43 13.69
C VAL A 836 -21.70 -24.86 12.57
N VAL A 837 -22.88 -24.35 12.93
CA VAL A 837 -23.83 -23.74 11.99
C VAL A 837 -23.77 -22.22 12.07
N LEU A 838 -23.56 -21.57 10.93
CA LEU A 838 -23.53 -20.12 10.79
C LEU A 838 -24.95 -19.53 10.59
N THR A 839 -25.10 -18.22 10.80
CA THR A 839 -26.38 -17.51 10.61
C THR A 839 -26.95 -17.56 9.19
N CYS A 840 -26.08 -17.70 8.20
CA CYS A 840 -26.46 -17.86 6.81
C CYS A 840 -27.05 -19.25 6.50
N GLY A 841 -27.09 -20.16 7.48
CA GLY A 841 -27.63 -21.51 7.35
C GLY A 841 -26.63 -22.56 6.88
N HIS A 842 -25.41 -22.16 6.51
CA HIS A 842 -24.31 -23.08 6.17
C HIS A 842 -23.67 -23.65 7.44
N PHE A 843 -23.20 -24.89 7.37
CA PHE A 843 -22.62 -25.60 8.51
C PHE A 843 -21.34 -26.32 8.10
N PHE A 844 -20.34 -26.29 8.99
CA PHE A 844 -18.99 -26.80 8.73
C PHE A 844 -18.47 -27.59 9.94
N THR A 845 -17.48 -28.46 9.76
CA THR A 845 -16.76 -29.06 10.90
C THR A 845 -16.05 -27.97 11.69
N GLY A 846 -16.02 -28.12 13.02
CA GLY A 846 -15.43 -27.15 13.93
C GLY A 846 -13.97 -26.86 13.61
N GLU A 847 -13.20 -27.88 13.21
CA GLU A 847 -11.80 -27.75 12.80
C GLU A 847 -11.65 -26.92 11.51
N THR A 848 -12.47 -27.21 10.49
CA THR A 848 -12.52 -26.43 9.25
C THR A 848 -12.78 -24.96 9.53
N LEU A 849 -13.81 -24.68 10.33
CA LEU A 849 -14.28 -23.32 10.55
C LEU A 849 -13.36 -22.54 11.50
N ASP A 850 -12.79 -23.19 12.53
CA ASP A 850 -11.81 -22.59 13.44
C ASP A 850 -10.53 -22.16 12.70
N GLY A 851 -10.05 -23.00 11.78
CA GLY A 851 -8.93 -22.69 10.90
C GLY A 851 -9.20 -21.52 9.94
N MET A 852 -10.40 -21.46 9.36
CA MET A 852 -10.77 -20.40 8.40
C MET A 852 -11.12 -19.05 9.07
N ILE A 853 -11.72 -19.08 10.26
CA ILE A 853 -12.08 -17.87 11.02
C ILE A 853 -10.87 -17.27 11.74
N GLY A 854 -9.82 -18.07 11.99
CA GLY A 854 -8.61 -17.60 12.67
C GLY A 854 -8.75 -17.62 14.19
N MET A 855 -9.27 -18.72 14.75
CA MET A 855 -9.38 -18.88 16.21
C MET A 855 -8.02 -18.80 16.92
N ASN A 856 -6.96 -19.20 16.24
CA ASN A 856 -5.57 -19.12 16.72
C ASN A 856 -5.05 -17.67 16.82
N ASP A 857 -5.75 -16.69 16.25
CA ASP A 857 -5.36 -15.27 16.33
C ASP A 857 -5.84 -14.61 17.64
N VAL A 858 -6.70 -15.30 18.42
CA VAL A 858 -7.27 -14.78 19.67
C VAL A 858 -7.16 -15.74 20.84
N TYR A 859 -6.90 -17.03 20.58
CA TYR A 859 -6.71 -18.08 21.58
C TYR A 859 -5.38 -18.80 21.36
N SER A 860 -4.69 -19.13 22.46
CA SER A 860 -3.48 -19.95 22.47
C SER A 860 -3.85 -21.43 22.35
N THR A 861 -3.23 -22.15 21.42
CA THR A 861 -3.46 -23.58 21.17
C THR A 861 -2.36 -24.47 21.74
N GLY A 862 -2.77 -25.57 22.37
CA GLY A 862 -1.88 -26.61 22.90
C GLY A 862 -1.39 -27.57 21.81
N LYS A 863 -0.48 -28.48 22.18
CA LYS A 863 0.09 -29.49 21.26
C LYS A 863 -0.94 -30.48 20.68
N ALA A 864 -2.14 -30.55 21.26
CA ALA A 864 -3.25 -31.41 20.83
C ALA A 864 -4.40 -30.63 20.16
N GLY A 865 -4.23 -29.33 19.87
CA GLY A 865 -5.28 -28.49 19.28
C GLY A 865 -6.27 -27.87 20.27
N GLU A 866 -6.15 -28.14 21.57
CA GLU A 866 -7.01 -27.57 22.61
C GLU A 866 -6.66 -26.09 22.90
N TYR A 867 -7.68 -25.25 23.04
CA TYR A 867 -7.54 -23.82 23.38
C TYR A 867 -7.47 -23.62 24.89
N TYR A 868 -6.30 -23.21 25.42
CA TYR A 868 -6.07 -23.11 26.88
C TYR A 868 -5.90 -21.69 27.42
N GLY A 869 -5.81 -20.67 26.55
CA GLY A 869 -5.54 -19.31 26.99
C GLY A 869 -5.93 -18.24 25.98
N LEU A 870 -6.01 -17.00 26.44
CA LEU A 870 -6.27 -15.83 25.61
C LEU A 870 -4.94 -15.25 25.11
N GLN A 871 -4.87 -14.91 23.82
CA GLN A 871 -3.68 -14.27 23.25
C GLN A 871 -3.72 -12.75 23.51
N ASP A 872 -2.56 -12.11 23.68
CA ASP A 872 -2.44 -10.65 23.72
C ASP A 872 -2.62 -10.07 22.30
N LEU A 873 -3.48 -9.07 22.19
CA LEU A 873 -4.00 -8.53 20.93
C LEU A 873 -3.57 -7.07 20.70
N SER A 874 -2.68 -6.55 21.54
CA SER A 874 -2.31 -5.13 21.66
C SER A 874 -1.61 -4.51 20.44
N GLY A 875 -1.09 -5.31 19.49
CA GLY A 875 -0.20 -4.81 18.41
C GLY A 875 -0.69 -4.87 16.96
N ALA A 876 -1.76 -5.61 16.63
CA ALA A 876 -2.15 -5.86 15.23
C ALA A 876 -3.66 -5.78 14.98
N PHE A 877 -4.05 -4.89 14.05
CA PHE A 877 -5.41 -4.84 13.51
C PHE A 877 -5.71 -6.12 12.71
N SER A 878 -6.87 -6.71 12.94
CA SER A 878 -7.41 -7.81 12.15
C SER A 878 -7.52 -7.45 10.66
N GLY A 879 -7.23 -8.42 9.78
CA GLY A 879 -7.21 -8.19 8.33
C GLY A 879 -8.59 -8.01 7.69
N ARG A 880 -9.63 -8.67 8.22
CA ARG A 880 -11.01 -8.64 7.70
C ARG A 880 -12.02 -9.14 8.74
N ILE A 881 -13.30 -8.77 8.58
CA ILE A 881 -14.41 -9.37 9.35
C ILE A 881 -14.60 -10.82 8.86
N PRO A 882 -14.63 -11.83 9.76
CA PRO A 882 -14.88 -13.22 9.38
C PRO A 882 -16.20 -13.37 8.62
N ALA A 883 -16.16 -14.09 7.51
CA ALA A 883 -17.31 -14.32 6.63
C ALA A 883 -17.47 -15.81 6.34
N CYS A 884 -18.69 -16.21 5.99
CA CYS A 884 -19.00 -17.57 5.57
C CYS A 884 -18.15 -17.98 4.35
N PRO A 885 -17.50 -19.16 4.35
CA PRO A 885 -16.74 -19.66 3.21
C PRO A 885 -17.56 -19.76 1.92
N ASP A 886 -18.80 -20.25 1.99
CA ASP A 886 -19.63 -20.49 0.81
C ASP A 886 -20.31 -19.23 0.29
N CYS A 887 -21.00 -18.50 1.16
CA CYS A 887 -21.85 -17.38 0.74
C CYS A 887 -21.24 -16.00 1.00
N ARG A 888 -20.05 -15.93 1.61
CA ARG A 888 -19.30 -14.69 1.94
C ARG A 888 -20.06 -13.67 2.80
N VAL A 889 -21.19 -14.06 3.40
CA VAL A 889 -21.94 -13.22 4.33
C VAL A 889 -21.15 -13.08 5.64
N PRO A 890 -20.97 -11.85 6.18
CA PRO A 890 -20.27 -11.64 7.45
C PRO A 890 -20.93 -12.39 8.60
N ILE A 891 -20.10 -13.03 9.43
CA ILE A 891 -20.58 -13.73 10.62
C ILE A 891 -21.05 -12.66 11.62
N GLN A 892 -22.34 -12.69 11.95
CA GLN A 892 -22.96 -11.70 12.82
C GLN A 892 -22.50 -11.89 14.27
N GLN A 893 -22.30 -10.77 14.98
CA GLN A 893 -22.04 -10.79 16.42
C GLN A 893 -23.16 -11.55 17.14
N TYR A 894 -22.79 -12.33 18.16
CA TYR A 894 -23.70 -13.09 19.04
C TYR A 894 -24.40 -14.31 18.43
N SER A 895 -24.17 -14.59 17.15
CA SER A 895 -24.78 -15.74 16.49
C SER A 895 -24.19 -17.09 16.90
N THR A 896 -22.88 -17.15 17.07
CA THR A 896 -22.11 -18.33 17.47
C THR A 896 -21.17 -17.89 18.59
N ARG A 897 -21.46 -18.32 19.83
CA ARG A 897 -20.70 -17.87 21.02
C ARG A 897 -19.20 -18.15 20.91
N ARG A 898 -18.82 -19.23 20.21
CA ARG A 898 -17.44 -19.66 19.93
C ARG A 898 -16.61 -18.58 19.23
N TYR A 899 -17.16 -17.89 18.23
CA TYR A 899 -16.41 -16.94 17.38
C TYR A 899 -16.57 -15.46 17.78
N ASN A 900 -17.39 -15.17 18.80
CA ASN A 900 -17.69 -13.80 19.21
C ASN A 900 -16.44 -12.96 19.51
N ARG A 901 -15.39 -13.56 20.07
CA ARG A 901 -14.14 -12.83 20.36
C ARG A 901 -13.44 -12.35 19.10
N VAL A 902 -13.32 -13.23 18.09
CA VAL A 902 -12.73 -12.90 16.78
C VAL A 902 -13.56 -11.84 16.07
N VAL A 903 -14.90 -12.03 16.05
CA VAL A 903 -15.82 -11.09 15.39
C VAL A 903 -15.83 -9.74 16.09
N ASN A 904 -15.85 -9.70 17.42
CA ASN A 904 -15.84 -8.45 18.19
C ASN A 904 -14.51 -7.70 17.99
N LYS A 905 -13.37 -8.40 18.01
CA LYS A 905 -12.07 -7.80 17.66
C LYS A 905 -12.12 -7.19 16.25
N ALA A 906 -12.60 -7.94 15.27
CA ALA A 906 -12.65 -7.48 13.89
C ALA A 906 -13.55 -6.25 13.68
N VAL A 907 -14.69 -6.20 14.36
CA VAL A 907 -15.59 -5.04 14.29
C VAL A 907 -14.99 -3.81 14.98
N ILE A 908 -14.33 -3.98 16.13
CA ILE A 908 -13.65 -2.89 16.84
C ILE A 908 -12.52 -2.33 15.99
N ASP A 909 -11.66 -3.20 15.45
CA ASP A 909 -10.55 -2.82 14.58
C ASP A 909 -11.03 -2.08 13.34
N GLU A 910 -12.09 -2.56 12.69
CA GLU A 910 -12.68 -1.92 11.51
C GLU A 910 -13.27 -0.55 11.84
N THR A 911 -13.90 -0.41 13.01
CA THR A 911 -14.44 0.88 13.47
C THR A 911 -13.33 1.87 13.76
N VAL A 912 -12.23 1.43 14.39
CA VAL A 912 -11.04 2.26 14.64
C VAL A 912 -10.35 2.64 13.32
N LYS A 913 -10.22 1.71 12.36
CA LYS A 913 -9.68 2.02 11.02
C LYS A 913 -10.50 3.09 10.32
N ARG A 914 -11.83 2.96 10.28
CA ARG A 914 -12.72 3.96 9.66
C ARG A 914 -12.59 5.33 10.33
N PHE A 915 -12.53 5.35 11.66
CA PHE A 915 -12.32 6.57 12.43
C PHE A 915 -10.98 7.26 12.08
N LEU A 916 -9.88 6.50 12.01
CA LEU A 916 -8.56 7.03 11.65
C LEU A 916 -8.47 7.47 10.17
N VAL A 917 -9.07 6.71 9.25
CA VAL A 917 -9.13 7.06 7.82
C VAL A 917 -9.89 8.36 7.60
N HIS A 918 -11.04 8.53 8.26
CA HIS A 918 -11.81 9.77 8.20
C HIS A 918 -11.00 10.97 8.73
N GLY A 919 -10.30 10.79 9.85
CA GLY A 919 -9.41 11.83 10.40
C GLY A 919 -8.28 12.23 9.45
N ARG A 920 -7.61 11.25 8.82
CA ARG A 920 -6.53 11.49 7.84
C ARG A 920 -7.03 12.19 6.58
N GLN A 921 -8.20 11.81 6.05
CA GLN A 921 -8.80 12.47 4.88
C GLN A 921 -9.10 13.95 5.14
N ARG A 922 -9.69 14.28 6.30
CA ARG A 922 -9.94 15.67 6.70
C ARG A 922 -8.63 16.46 6.82
N LEU A 923 -7.60 15.86 7.43
CA LEU A 923 -6.28 16.47 7.56
C LEU A 923 -5.61 16.75 6.21
N GLN A 924 -5.66 15.80 5.27
CA GLN A 924 -5.14 15.97 3.91
C GLN A 924 -5.84 17.13 3.17
N ASN A 925 -7.16 17.23 3.29
CA ASN A 925 -7.92 18.33 2.72
C ASN A 925 -7.52 19.68 3.34
N PHE A 926 -7.28 19.73 4.65
CA PHE A 926 -6.80 20.93 5.32
C PHE A 926 -5.38 21.31 4.88
N GLN A 927 -4.47 20.35 4.69
CA GLN A 927 -3.12 20.61 4.19
C GLN A 927 -3.15 21.18 2.76
N LYS A 928 -4.04 20.66 1.89
CA LYS A 928 -4.22 21.18 0.53
C LYS A 928 -4.69 22.63 0.55
N ARG A 929 -5.72 22.93 1.35
CA ARG A 929 -6.23 24.30 1.54
C ARG A 929 -5.16 25.24 2.10
N PHE A 930 -4.34 24.78 3.06
CA PHE A 930 -3.21 25.55 3.58
C PHE A 930 -2.24 25.95 2.46
N ASN A 931 -1.80 24.99 1.64
CA ASN A 931 -0.85 25.25 0.56
C ASN A 931 -1.42 26.22 -0.49
N GLU A 932 -2.72 26.13 -0.80
CA GLU A 932 -3.41 27.05 -1.71
C GLU A 932 -3.48 28.47 -1.12
N SER A 933 -3.85 28.59 0.16
CA SER A 933 -3.88 29.87 0.88
C SER A 933 -2.50 30.50 1.05
N GLU A 934 -1.45 29.71 1.26
CA GLU A 934 -0.06 30.21 1.35
C GLU A 934 0.42 30.79 0.01
N LYS A 935 0.16 30.11 -1.11
CA LYS A 935 0.44 30.64 -2.46
C LYS A 935 -0.35 31.92 -2.75
N ALA A 936 -1.61 31.98 -2.33
CA ALA A 936 -2.43 33.18 -2.44
C ALA A 936 -1.84 34.35 -1.61
N LEU A 937 -1.34 34.09 -0.40
CA LEU A 937 -0.66 35.11 0.43
C LEU A 937 0.57 35.68 -0.28
N VAL A 938 1.44 34.84 -0.85
CA VAL A 938 2.65 35.31 -1.55
C VAL A 938 2.29 36.15 -2.78
N SER A 939 1.40 35.65 -3.65
CA SER A 939 0.99 36.37 -4.87
C SER A 939 0.22 37.68 -4.60
N SER A 940 -0.52 37.74 -3.50
CA SER A 940 -1.23 38.96 -3.09
C SER A 940 -0.28 40.05 -2.54
N ARG A 941 0.88 39.66 -2.01
CA ARG A 941 1.90 40.59 -1.47
C ARG A 941 2.45 41.55 -2.54
N ASP A 942 2.65 41.06 -3.76
CA ASP A 942 3.16 41.88 -4.86
C ASP A 942 2.14 42.91 -5.36
N LYS A 943 0.84 42.59 -5.23
CA LYS A 943 -0.27 43.48 -5.61
C LYS A 943 -0.58 44.54 -4.54
N LEU A 944 -0.26 44.26 -3.27
CA LEU A 944 -0.54 45.15 -2.13
C LEU A 944 0.38 46.38 -2.03
N LYS A 945 1.44 46.48 -2.84
CA LYS A 945 2.26 47.70 -2.95
C LYS A 945 1.47 48.94 -3.41
N ALA A 946 0.24 48.77 -3.92
CA ALA A 946 -0.57 49.85 -4.49
C ALA A 946 -1.78 50.32 -3.64
N ALA A 947 -2.18 49.62 -2.58
CA ALA A 947 -3.39 49.98 -1.83
C ALA A 947 -3.27 49.63 -0.33
N VAL A 948 -2.83 50.61 0.47
CA VAL A 948 -2.71 50.48 1.93
C VAL A 948 -3.92 51.13 2.59
N ALA A 949 -4.78 50.32 3.24
CA ALA A 949 -5.43 50.60 4.53
C ALA A 949 -6.69 49.74 4.79
N VAL A 950 -7.35 49.17 3.77
CA VAL A 950 -8.72 48.59 3.94
C VAL A 950 -8.78 47.04 3.91
N ALA A 951 -7.72 46.33 3.49
CA ALA A 951 -7.82 44.88 3.19
C ALA A 951 -7.08 43.92 4.14
N VAL A 952 -6.51 44.37 5.26
CA VAL A 952 -5.66 43.50 6.12
C VAL A 952 -6.45 42.45 6.93
N PRO A 953 -7.65 42.72 7.49
CA PRO A 953 -8.38 41.71 8.27
C PRO A 953 -8.91 40.56 7.39
N ASN A 954 -9.41 40.88 6.19
CA ASN A 954 -9.99 39.91 5.26
C ASN A 954 -8.93 39.03 4.56
N ARG A 955 -7.64 39.36 4.65
CA ARG A 955 -6.56 38.60 3.98
C ARG A 955 -6.27 37.26 4.67
N TYR A 956 -6.54 37.17 5.97
CA TYR A 956 -6.24 35.98 6.78
C TYR A 956 -7.49 35.19 7.19
N THR A 957 -8.68 35.54 6.68
CA THR A 957 -9.95 34.88 7.06
C THR A 957 -9.93 33.40 6.75
N ASP A 958 -9.42 33.01 5.58
CA ASP A 958 -9.40 31.61 5.17
C ASP A 958 -8.44 30.78 6.03
N LEU A 959 -7.28 31.35 6.38
CA LEU A 959 -6.32 30.73 7.29
C LEU A 959 -6.83 30.70 8.74
N ALA A 960 -7.58 31.70 9.18
CA ALA A 960 -8.22 31.71 10.50
C ALA A 960 -9.33 30.65 10.61
N ASN A 961 -10.15 30.51 9.56
CA ASN A 961 -11.14 29.44 9.45
C ASN A 961 -10.47 28.06 9.47
N LEU A 962 -9.39 27.89 8.70
CA LEU A 962 -8.61 26.65 8.68
C LEU A 962 -8.00 26.33 10.06
N HIS A 963 -7.54 27.33 10.81
CA HIS A 963 -7.05 27.16 12.18
C HIS A 963 -8.14 26.66 13.15
N ASN A 964 -9.38 27.15 13.01
CA ASN A 964 -10.50 26.73 13.84
C ASN A 964 -10.98 25.32 13.47
N GLU A 965 -11.15 25.03 12.18
CA GLU A 965 -11.58 23.72 11.69
C GLU A 965 -10.57 22.60 12.02
N THR A 966 -9.26 22.89 11.97
CA THR A 966 -8.21 21.97 12.43
C THR A 966 -8.26 21.76 13.95
N GLY A 967 -8.68 22.76 14.72
CA GLY A 967 -8.90 22.67 16.16
C GLY A 967 -10.11 21.81 16.52
N GLU A 968 -11.19 21.88 15.75
CA GLU A 968 -12.35 20.98 15.87
C GLU A 968 -11.96 19.54 15.55
N LEU A 969 -11.22 19.30 14.47
CA LEU A 969 -10.71 17.96 14.15
C LEU A 969 -9.82 17.41 15.29
N LYS A 970 -8.97 18.25 15.88
CA LYS A 970 -8.14 17.86 17.03
C LYS A 970 -9.01 17.40 18.21
N LYS A 971 -10.15 18.07 18.48
CA LYS A 971 -11.14 17.68 19.51
C LYS A 971 -11.83 16.36 19.15
N ASP A 972 -12.34 16.25 17.93
CA ASP A 972 -13.03 15.06 17.41
C ASP A 972 -12.17 13.80 17.47
N MET A 973 -10.85 13.95 17.35
CA MET A 973 -9.88 12.84 17.34
C MET A 973 -9.23 12.56 18.70
N THR A 974 -9.60 13.29 19.77
CA THR A 974 -9.08 13.02 21.12
C THR A 974 -9.53 11.66 21.66
N ALA A 975 -8.82 11.16 22.68
CA ALA A 975 -9.08 9.88 23.30
C ALA A 975 -10.56 9.69 23.72
N GLU A 976 -11.25 10.76 24.16
CA GLU A 976 -12.67 10.75 24.58
C GLU A 976 -13.65 10.36 23.47
N HIS A 977 -13.30 10.64 22.22
CA HIS A 977 -14.15 10.35 21.06
C HIS A 977 -13.76 9.04 20.36
N GLN A 978 -12.68 8.38 20.79
CA GLN A 978 -12.25 7.12 20.20
C GLN A 978 -13.21 5.96 20.56
N PRO A 979 -13.61 5.13 19.58
CA PRO A 979 -14.51 4.00 19.81
C PRO A 979 -14.05 3.03 20.89
N THR A 980 -12.74 2.81 21.00
CA THR A 980 -12.10 1.94 22.00
C THR A 980 -12.29 2.43 23.43
N LYS A 981 -12.20 3.74 23.67
CA LYS A 981 -12.42 4.32 25.00
C LYS A 981 -13.88 4.23 25.43
N LYS A 982 -14.83 4.53 24.53
CA LYS A 982 -16.27 4.38 24.82
C LYS A 982 -16.65 2.95 25.18
N LEU A 983 -16.03 1.96 24.51
CA LEU A 983 -16.21 0.56 24.83
C LEU A 983 -15.58 0.19 26.17
N PHE A 984 -14.35 0.66 26.45
CA PHE A 984 -13.67 0.44 27.73
C PHE A 984 -14.46 1.04 28.90
N ASP A 985 -14.97 2.26 28.75
CA ASP A 985 -15.83 2.93 29.73
C ASP A 985 -17.15 2.16 29.93
N ALA A 986 -17.75 1.62 28.86
CA ALA A 986 -18.93 0.77 28.94
C ALA A 986 -18.65 -0.56 29.67
N ILE A 987 -17.48 -1.17 29.45
CA ILE A 987 -17.03 -2.38 30.16
C ILE A 987 -16.82 -2.09 31.65
N LEU A 988 -16.12 -1.01 32.01
CA LEU A 988 -15.94 -0.59 33.40
C LEU A 988 -17.28 -0.28 34.08
N THR A 989 -18.22 0.31 33.34
CA THR A 989 -19.57 0.58 33.84
C THR A 989 -20.36 -0.71 34.06
N PHE A 990 -20.25 -1.68 33.15
CA PHE A 990 -20.84 -3.01 33.29
C PHE A 990 -20.23 -3.80 34.46
N GLU A 991 -18.90 -3.81 34.62
CA GLU A 991 -18.23 -4.45 35.76
C GLU A 991 -18.60 -3.80 37.10
N ARG A 992 -18.68 -2.47 37.15
CA ARG A 992 -19.19 -1.76 38.34
C ARG A 992 -20.64 -2.13 38.63
N ASN A 993 -21.49 -2.26 37.61
CA ASN A 993 -22.88 -2.70 37.77
C ASN A 993 -22.97 -4.17 38.20
N ARG A 994 -22.08 -5.06 37.71
CA ARG A 994 -21.95 -6.46 38.14
C ARG A 994 -21.51 -6.57 39.60
N LYS A 995 -20.54 -5.76 40.03
CA LYS A 995 -20.09 -5.66 41.44
C LYS A 995 -21.19 -5.09 42.34
N LYS A 996 -21.91 -4.05 41.91
CA LYS A 996 -23.08 -3.49 42.66
C LYS A 996 -24.26 -4.47 42.74
N GLY A 997 -24.45 -5.34 41.75
CA GLY A 997 -25.46 -6.41 41.76
C GLY A 997 -25.18 -7.51 42.78
N LYS A 998 -23.91 -7.74 43.18
CA LYS A 998 -23.54 -8.71 44.21
C LYS A 998 -23.90 -8.29 45.64
N GLU A 999 -24.12 -6.99 45.90
CA GLU A 999 -24.47 -6.50 47.25
C GLU A 999 -25.98 -6.53 47.56
N LYS A 1000 -26.85 -6.75 46.57
CA LYS A 1000 -28.31 -6.82 46.77
C LYS A 1000 -28.92 -8.06 46.13
N GLY A 1001 -28.85 -9.20 46.81
CA GLY A 1001 -29.69 -10.36 46.48
C GLY A 1001 -29.21 -11.67 47.06
N LYS A 1002 -29.66 -12.01 48.28
CA LYS A 1002 -29.69 -13.40 48.76
C LYS A 1002 -30.75 -14.16 47.95
N GLY A 1003 -30.35 -14.91 46.93
CA GLY A 1003 -31.21 -15.81 46.18
C GLY A 1003 -30.36 -16.76 45.32
N LYS A 1004 -30.69 -18.07 45.36
CA LYS A 1004 -29.93 -19.16 44.70
C LYS A 1004 -29.50 -18.80 43.27
N ASP A 1005 -28.19 -18.85 43.04
CA ASP A 1005 -27.61 -18.64 41.71
C ASP A 1005 -28.14 -19.69 40.72
N THR A 1006 -28.62 -19.21 39.58
CA THR A 1006 -29.05 -20.06 38.46
C THR A 1006 -27.82 -20.66 37.74
N LEU A 1007 -27.97 -21.81 37.08
CA LEU A 1007 -26.88 -22.47 36.35
C LEU A 1007 -26.21 -21.54 35.32
N GLU A 1008 -26.96 -20.60 34.73
CA GLU A 1008 -26.43 -19.59 33.80
C GLU A 1008 -25.55 -18.54 34.50
N GLN A 1009 -25.81 -18.22 35.78
CA GLN A 1009 -24.94 -17.36 36.59
C GLN A 1009 -23.66 -18.10 37.01
N VAL A 1010 -23.76 -19.39 37.34
CA VAL A 1010 -22.61 -20.24 37.67
C VAL A 1010 -21.71 -20.49 36.45
N MET A 1011 -22.29 -20.73 35.27
CA MET A 1011 -21.53 -20.87 34.02
C MET A 1011 -20.89 -19.56 33.55
N GLY A 1012 -21.49 -18.41 33.89
CA GLY A 1012 -20.90 -17.09 33.66
C GLY A 1012 -19.74 -16.72 34.59
N ASP A 1013 -19.60 -17.44 35.71
CA ASP A 1013 -18.54 -17.22 36.71
C ASP A 1013 -17.32 -18.15 36.55
N LEU A 1014 -17.36 -19.11 35.61
CA LEU A 1014 -16.21 -19.92 35.22
C LEU A 1014 -15.26 -19.11 34.31
N SER A 1015 -14.38 -18.30 34.91
CA SER A 1015 -13.29 -17.63 34.20
C SER A 1015 -11.99 -18.43 34.35
N ILE A 1016 -11.30 -18.62 33.23
CA ILE A 1016 -9.88 -18.98 33.19
C ILE A 1016 -9.11 -17.85 33.88
N GLU A 1017 -8.19 -18.18 34.79
CA GLU A 1017 -7.34 -17.21 35.50
C GLU A 1017 -6.55 -16.36 34.47
N GLY A 1018 -7.03 -15.14 34.24
CA GLY A 1018 -6.35 -14.13 33.43
C GLY A 1018 -5.55 -13.16 34.32
N PRO A 1019 -4.54 -12.49 33.76
CA PRO A 1019 -3.69 -11.57 34.50
C PRO A 1019 -4.51 -10.47 35.18
N SER A 1020 -4.16 -10.17 36.43
CA SER A 1020 -4.89 -9.33 37.38
C SER A 1020 -4.92 -7.82 37.05
N GLU A 1021 -4.36 -7.39 35.91
CA GLU A 1021 -4.34 -6.00 35.48
C GLU A 1021 -4.89 -5.88 34.05
N LEU A 1022 -5.99 -5.14 33.89
CA LEU A 1022 -6.54 -4.78 32.58
C LEU A 1022 -5.51 -3.91 31.84
N PRO A 1023 -5.02 -4.30 30.65
CA PRO A 1023 -4.10 -3.49 29.86
C PRO A 1023 -4.72 -2.12 29.54
N GLN A 1024 -3.96 -1.04 29.73
CA GLN A 1024 -4.43 0.29 29.30
C GLN A 1024 -4.53 0.33 27.76
N PRO A 1025 -5.64 0.83 27.20
CA PRO A 1025 -5.78 0.96 25.75
C PRO A 1025 -4.70 1.88 25.17
N VAL A 1026 -3.91 1.38 24.22
CA VAL A 1026 -2.93 2.18 23.46
C VAL A 1026 -3.68 3.01 22.42
N TYR A 1027 -3.73 4.32 22.61
CA TYR A 1027 -4.41 5.24 21.71
C TYR A 1027 -3.49 5.70 20.57
N ASN A 1028 -3.97 5.65 19.34
CA ASN A 1028 -3.24 6.24 18.22
C ASN A 1028 -3.44 7.77 18.23
N GLN A 1029 -2.39 8.51 18.60
CA GLN A 1029 -2.40 9.97 18.70
C GLN A 1029 -1.90 10.69 17.43
N GLN A 1030 -1.54 9.94 16.39
CA GLN A 1030 -0.87 10.47 15.19
C GLN A 1030 -1.66 11.61 14.54
N VAL A 1031 -2.96 11.41 14.27
CA VAL A 1031 -3.81 12.41 13.59
C VAL A 1031 -3.98 13.68 14.44
N THR A 1032 -4.08 13.52 15.77
CA THR A 1032 -4.22 14.64 16.72
C THR A 1032 -2.96 15.50 16.78
N LEU A 1033 -1.78 14.86 16.75
CA LEU A 1033 -0.49 15.56 16.74
C LEU A 1033 -0.20 16.21 15.38
N GLU A 1034 -0.53 15.53 14.28
CA GLU A 1034 -0.43 16.09 12.92
C GLU A 1034 -1.36 17.32 12.72
N ALA A 1035 -2.58 17.28 13.25
CA ALA A 1035 -3.48 18.43 13.24
C ALA A 1035 -2.91 19.60 14.07
N GLY A 1036 -2.26 19.31 15.20
CA GLY A 1036 -1.53 20.29 16.00
C GLY A 1036 -0.36 20.95 15.25
N LEU A 1037 0.36 20.17 14.45
CA LEU A 1037 1.44 20.68 13.60
C LEU A 1037 0.91 21.61 12.50
N LEU A 1038 -0.19 21.24 11.84
CA LEU A 1038 -0.82 22.09 10.81
C LEU A 1038 -1.31 23.42 11.41
N GLN A 1039 -1.88 23.41 12.62
CA GLN A 1039 -2.24 24.63 13.33
C GLN A 1039 -1.04 25.55 13.58
N LEU A 1040 0.13 24.99 13.84
CA LEU A 1040 1.37 25.75 13.97
C LEU A 1040 1.83 26.29 12.62
N LYS A 1041 1.85 25.49 11.55
CA LYS A 1041 2.20 25.97 10.20
C LYS A 1041 1.31 27.13 9.73
N VAL A 1042 0.00 27.06 10.00
CA VAL A 1042 -0.94 28.16 9.72
C VAL A 1042 -0.57 29.44 10.48
N LYS A 1043 -0.27 29.33 11.79
CA LYS A 1043 0.15 30.47 12.61
C LYS A 1043 1.48 31.05 12.16
N GLU A 1044 2.42 30.19 11.80
CA GLU A 1044 3.74 30.56 11.29
C GLU A 1044 3.61 31.39 10.01
N ALA A 1045 2.85 30.91 9.02
CA ALA A 1045 2.62 31.61 7.76
C ALA A 1045 1.97 32.99 7.97
N ILE A 1046 0.98 33.09 8.86
CA ILE A 1046 0.34 34.37 9.22
C ILE A 1046 1.37 35.34 9.85
N LEU A 1047 2.20 34.87 10.79
CA LEU A 1047 3.19 35.71 11.45
C LEU A 1047 4.31 36.14 10.51
N ARG A 1048 4.79 35.24 9.63
CA ARG A 1048 5.78 35.51 8.59
C ARG A 1048 5.32 36.59 7.62
N ASP A 1049 4.09 36.49 7.11
CA ASP A 1049 3.53 37.51 6.22
C ASP A 1049 3.34 38.84 6.95
N LYS A 1050 2.80 38.83 8.19
CA LYS A 1050 2.66 40.04 9.02
C LYS A 1050 3.99 40.75 9.26
N PHE A 1051 5.03 40.04 9.71
CA PHE A 1051 6.35 40.63 9.95
C PHE A 1051 6.97 41.17 8.68
N THR A 1052 6.79 40.49 7.55
CA THR A 1052 7.34 40.95 6.27
C THR A 1052 6.63 42.22 5.77
N LEU A 1053 5.30 42.32 5.92
CA LEU A 1053 4.53 43.51 5.57
C LEU A 1053 4.89 44.69 6.47
N PHE A 1054 4.97 44.48 7.78
CA PHE A 1054 5.28 45.53 8.74
C PHE A 1054 6.71 46.07 8.55
N ALA A 1055 7.67 45.21 8.19
CA ALA A 1055 9.03 45.64 7.87
C ALA A 1055 9.14 46.50 6.59
N GLN A 1056 8.10 46.53 5.75
CA GLN A 1056 8.05 47.32 4.51
C GLN A 1056 7.29 48.65 4.67
N LEU A 1057 6.54 48.85 5.76
CA LEU A 1057 5.65 50.00 5.94
C LEU A 1057 6.16 50.94 7.05
N ASN A 1058 6.77 52.06 6.67
CA ASN A 1058 7.26 53.10 7.59
C ASN A 1058 6.12 54.01 8.14
N ASN A 1059 5.19 53.46 8.93
CA ASN A 1059 4.09 54.26 9.48
C ASN A 1059 3.83 54.01 10.98
N GLY A 1060 3.63 55.09 11.76
CA GLY A 1060 3.55 55.06 13.23
C GLY A 1060 2.43 54.19 13.82
N GLN A 1061 1.31 54.02 13.10
CA GLN A 1061 0.20 53.14 13.52
C GLN A 1061 0.50 51.64 13.33
N ILE A 1062 1.50 51.28 12.51
CA ILE A 1062 1.83 49.89 12.17
C ILE A 1062 2.75 49.28 13.24
N LEU A 1063 3.53 50.11 13.94
CA LEU A 1063 4.40 49.70 15.04
C LEU A 1063 3.61 49.07 16.22
N SER A 1064 2.41 49.56 16.54
CA SER A 1064 1.58 48.98 17.61
C SER A 1064 1.00 47.60 17.24
N LEU A 1065 0.60 47.41 15.97
CA LEU A 1065 0.13 46.13 15.43
C LEU A 1065 1.27 45.11 15.30
N ALA A 1066 2.48 45.58 14.97
CA ALA A 1066 3.71 44.80 14.98
C ALA A 1066 4.06 44.31 16.39
N GLU A 1067 3.99 45.17 17.41
CA GLU A 1067 4.19 44.78 18.80
C GLU A 1067 3.16 43.75 19.28
N HIS A 1068 1.90 43.88 18.87
CA HIS A 1068 0.86 42.89 19.19
C HIS A 1068 1.17 41.52 18.55
N SER A 1069 1.66 41.51 17.31
CA SER A 1069 2.03 40.26 16.61
C SER A 1069 3.30 39.63 17.21
N ALA A 1070 4.27 40.44 17.64
CA ALA A 1070 5.46 39.96 18.35
C ALA A 1070 5.13 39.27 19.69
N LYS A 1071 4.07 39.68 20.39
CA LYS A 1071 3.60 39.01 21.62
C LYS A 1071 3.06 37.60 21.36
N GLN A 1072 2.64 37.27 20.13
CA GLN A 1072 2.12 35.94 19.77
C GLN A 1072 3.21 34.89 19.55
N VAL A 1073 4.48 35.32 19.41
CA VAL A 1073 5.64 34.43 19.21
C VAL A 1073 5.91 33.57 20.45
N ILE A 1074 5.77 34.12 21.66
CA ILE A 1074 6.05 33.37 22.89
C ILE A 1074 5.06 32.19 23.08
N PRO A 1075 3.72 32.38 23.01
CA PRO A 1075 2.78 31.27 23.03
C PRO A 1075 3.01 30.23 21.92
N PHE A 1076 3.46 30.67 20.74
CA PHE A 1076 3.80 29.79 19.62
C PHE A 1076 4.98 28.87 19.95
N LEU A 1077 6.06 29.42 20.48
CA LEU A 1077 7.26 28.65 20.87
C LEU A 1077 6.96 27.65 21.99
N VAL A 1078 6.13 28.03 22.97
CA VAL A 1078 5.67 27.10 24.03
C VAL A 1078 4.88 25.95 23.43
N THR A 1079 3.96 26.24 22.49
CA THR A 1079 3.15 25.20 21.83
C THR A 1079 4.01 24.26 20.98
N CYS A 1080 5.03 24.78 20.28
CA CYS A 1080 5.99 23.95 19.54
C CYS A 1080 6.74 23.01 20.48
N LYS A 1081 7.23 23.49 21.63
CA LYS A 1081 7.93 22.68 22.62
C LYS A 1081 7.04 21.55 23.18
N THR A 1082 5.78 21.86 23.50
CA THR A 1082 4.80 20.85 23.94
C THR A 1082 4.54 19.80 22.85
N LEU A 1083 4.50 20.21 21.58
CA LEU A 1083 4.30 19.27 20.47
C LEU A 1083 5.52 18.37 20.25
N VAL A 1084 6.74 18.90 20.42
CA VAL A 1084 7.99 18.11 20.39
C VAL A 1084 7.96 17.03 21.49
N THR A 1085 7.64 17.40 22.74
CA THR A 1085 7.59 16.42 23.84
C THR A 1085 6.52 15.35 23.61
N GLN A 1086 5.31 15.74 23.21
CA GLN A 1086 4.22 14.78 22.93
C GLN A 1086 4.54 13.85 21.76
N SER A 1087 5.22 14.36 20.72
CA SER A 1087 5.62 13.55 19.56
C SER A 1087 6.72 12.55 19.92
N SER A 1088 7.66 12.94 20.79
CA SER A 1088 8.70 12.05 21.31
C SER A 1088 8.13 10.95 22.21
N GLU A 1089 7.19 11.28 23.11
CA GLU A 1089 6.47 10.30 23.95
C GLU A 1089 5.65 9.31 23.11
N ALA A 1090 5.02 9.79 22.03
CA ALA A 1090 4.26 8.97 21.09
C ALA A 1090 5.11 8.17 20.09
N LYS A 1091 6.46 8.25 20.17
CA LYS A 1091 7.41 7.61 19.25
C LYS A 1091 7.22 8.02 17.78
N LEU A 1092 6.92 9.29 17.51
CA LEU A 1092 6.72 9.86 16.17
C LEU A 1092 7.84 10.87 15.83
N PRO A 1093 9.06 10.40 15.46
CA PRO A 1093 10.23 11.28 15.29
C PRO A 1093 10.06 12.31 14.17
N ARG A 1094 9.31 11.98 13.10
CA ARG A 1094 9.02 12.91 12.00
C ARG A 1094 8.28 14.18 12.45
N LEU A 1095 7.30 14.04 13.35
CA LEU A 1095 6.54 15.19 13.86
C LEU A 1095 7.37 16.03 14.82
N ALA A 1096 8.20 15.38 15.64
CA ALA A 1096 9.12 16.07 16.54
C ALA A 1096 10.10 16.96 15.74
N ILE A 1097 10.72 16.43 14.67
CA ILE A 1097 11.66 17.18 13.82
C ILE A 1097 10.98 18.39 13.15
N GLN A 1098 9.79 18.22 12.57
CA GLN A 1098 9.08 19.34 11.94
C GLN A 1098 8.66 20.42 12.94
N ALA A 1099 8.25 20.04 14.15
CA ALA A 1099 7.94 21.00 15.22
C ALA A 1099 9.19 21.77 15.69
N THR A 1100 10.34 21.10 15.74
CA THR A 1100 11.65 21.72 16.04
C THR A 1100 12.08 22.71 14.94
N LEU A 1101 11.90 22.36 13.66
CA LEU A 1101 12.19 23.27 12.55
C LEU A 1101 11.32 24.53 12.61
N LEU A 1102 10.02 24.40 12.89
CA LEU A 1102 9.13 25.56 13.08
C LEU A 1102 9.54 26.43 14.27
N PHE A 1103 10.00 25.81 15.36
CA PHE A 1103 10.55 26.53 16.51
C PHE A 1103 11.77 27.37 16.09
N ALA A 1104 12.73 26.76 15.40
CA ALA A 1104 13.94 27.43 14.92
C ALA A 1104 13.64 28.57 13.92
N GLN A 1105 12.82 28.31 12.90
CA GLN A 1105 12.41 29.30 11.91
C GLN A 1105 11.74 30.52 12.56
N MET A 1106 10.84 30.31 13.53
CA MET A 1106 10.18 31.40 14.23
C MET A 1106 11.15 32.24 15.08
N THR A 1107 12.14 31.59 15.73
CA THR A 1107 13.16 32.34 16.50
C THR A 1107 14.05 33.21 15.60
N GLN A 1108 14.39 32.74 14.40
CA GLN A 1108 15.13 33.54 13.41
C GLN A 1108 14.28 34.69 12.88
N LEU A 1109 13.01 34.42 12.56
CA LEU A 1109 12.08 35.41 12.08
C LEU A 1109 11.84 36.54 13.11
N GLU A 1110 11.73 36.20 14.42
CA GLU A 1110 11.66 37.20 15.50
C GLU A 1110 12.93 38.05 15.56
N SER A 1111 14.11 37.43 15.42
CA SER A 1111 15.40 38.12 15.44
C SER A 1111 15.55 39.09 14.24
N TRP A 1112 15.26 38.60 13.03
CA TRP A 1112 15.28 39.40 11.81
C TRP A 1112 14.32 40.60 11.86
N PHE A 1113 13.09 40.37 12.33
CA PHE A 1113 12.08 41.43 12.41
C PHE A 1113 12.50 42.54 13.37
N ARG A 1114 13.04 42.19 14.55
CA ARG A 1114 13.53 43.17 15.53
C ARG A 1114 14.77 43.93 15.05
N TYR A 1115 15.63 43.29 14.27
CA TYR A 1115 16.77 43.96 13.64
C TYR A 1115 16.33 45.00 12.62
N LYS A 1116 15.34 44.67 11.78
CA LYS A 1116 14.78 45.57 10.75
C LYS A 1116 13.94 46.71 11.31
N CYS A 1117 13.21 46.48 12.41
CA CYS A 1117 12.33 47.45 13.05
C CYS A 1117 12.68 47.62 14.53
N PRO A 1118 13.72 48.40 14.87
CA PRO A 1118 14.03 48.75 16.25
C PRO A 1118 12.88 49.57 16.87
N SER A 1119 12.59 49.34 18.15
CA SER A 1119 11.49 50.04 18.83
C SER A 1119 11.78 51.54 18.87
N PRO A 1120 10.78 52.43 18.66
CA PRO A 1120 10.97 53.88 18.77
C PRO A 1120 11.38 54.34 20.19
N LYS A 1121 11.37 53.45 21.20
CA LYS A 1121 11.89 53.75 22.54
C LYS A 1121 13.41 53.65 22.66
N ASP A 1122 14.10 53.14 21.65
CA ASP A 1122 15.57 53.01 21.65
C ASP A 1122 16.28 54.25 21.06
N GLY A 1123 15.51 55.30 20.69
CA GLY A 1123 15.99 56.59 20.20
C GLY A 1123 15.85 57.76 21.19
N ILE A 1124 15.80 57.48 22.50
CA ILE A 1124 15.87 58.49 23.57
C ILE A 1124 17.19 58.28 24.30
N GLU A 1125 17.93 59.37 24.57
CA GLU A 1125 19.25 59.37 25.24
C GLU A 1125 19.35 58.33 26.37
N ILE A 1126 20.35 57.47 26.23
CA ILE A 1126 20.61 56.32 27.09
C ILE A 1126 20.99 56.85 28.49
N THR A 1127 20.05 56.81 29.43
CA THR A 1127 20.39 56.96 30.85
C THR A 1127 20.90 55.62 31.42
N PRO A 1128 21.82 55.61 32.40
CA PRO A 1128 22.42 54.39 32.95
C PRO A 1128 21.40 53.36 33.51
N ALA A 1129 20.19 53.79 33.85
CA ALA A 1129 19.12 52.90 34.31
C ALA A 1129 18.49 52.04 33.19
N MET A 1130 18.48 52.54 31.93
CA MET A 1130 17.84 51.87 30.79
C MET A 1130 18.71 50.77 30.16
N VAL A 1131 20.04 50.83 30.35
CA VAL A 1131 21.00 49.78 29.93
C VAL A 1131 20.70 48.43 30.60
N SER A 1132 20.13 48.43 31.82
CA SER A 1132 19.76 47.20 32.52
C SER A 1132 18.54 46.47 31.91
N MET A 1133 17.64 47.20 31.23
CA MET A 1133 16.41 46.64 30.66
C MET A 1133 16.57 46.19 29.20
N THR A 1134 17.38 46.88 28.40
CA THR A 1134 17.77 46.45 27.04
C THR A 1134 18.71 45.23 27.09
N GLY A 1135 19.61 45.17 28.08
CA GLY A 1135 20.45 43.99 28.37
C GLY A 1135 19.66 42.71 28.70
N ARG A 1136 18.59 42.80 29.51
CA ARG A 1136 17.70 41.64 29.80
C ARG A 1136 16.92 41.16 28.58
N ARG A 1137 16.49 42.06 27.69
CA ARG A 1137 15.71 41.71 26.49
C ARG A 1137 16.57 41.03 25.42
N ASN A 1138 17.80 41.50 25.20
CA ASN A 1138 18.74 40.86 24.27
C ASN A 1138 19.23 39.50 24.80
N ALA A 1139 19.47 39.38 26.11
CA ALA A 1139 19.80 38.09 26.75
C ALA A 1139 18.67 37.05 26.60
N THR A 1140 17.41 37.47 26.65
CA THR A 1140 16.26 36.57 26.50
C THR A 1140 16.15 35.99 25.07
N ILE A 1141 16.56 36.76 24.05
CA ILE A 1141 16.54 36.31 22.64
C ILE A 1141 17.70 35.35 22.38
N GLN A 1142 18.91 35.68 22.87
CA GLN A 1142 20.06 34.77 22.83
C GLN A 1142 19.75 33.44 23.51
N ASN A 1143 19.08 33.45 24.67
CA ASN A 1143 18.64 32.23 25.34
C ASN A 1143 17.66 31.38 24.51
N ARG A 1144 16.81 32.00 23.67
CA ARG A 1144 15.90 31.28 22.77
C ARG A 1144 16.61 30.73 21.54
N GLN A 1145 17.61 31.45 21.02
CA GLN A 1145 18.46 30.98 19.93
C GLN A 1145 19.30 29.77 20.38
N GLU A 1146 19.85 29.82 21.60
CA GLU A 1146 20.56 28.69 22.20
C GLU A 1146 19.64 27.49 22.43
N ALA A 1147 18.41 27.72 22.90
CA ALA A 1147 17.41 26.67 23.03
C ALA A 1147 17.01 26.06 21.67
N ALA A 1148 16.92 26.87 20.61
CA ALA A 1148 16.67 26.38 19.25
C ALA A 1148 17.83 25.52 18.75
N LYS A 1149 19.08 25.96 18.98
CA LYS A 1149 20.29 25.21 18.63
C LYS A 1149 20.32 23.83 19.30
N LYS A 1150 20.08 23.78 20.61
CA LYS A 1150 20.02 22.51 21.36
C LYS A 1150 18.93 21.57 20.83
N LEU A 1151 17.74 22.09 20.55
CA LEU A 1151 16.65 21.27 19.98
C LEU A 1151 16.97 20.76 18.57
N LEU A 1152 17.68 21.55 17.74
CA LEU A 1152 18.13 21.13 16.41
C LEU A 1152 19.21 20.03 16.49
N GLU A 1153 20.12 20.10 17.47
CA GLU A 1153 21.09 19.03 17.76
C GLU A 1153 20.40 17.73 18.19
N GLU A 1154 19.39 17.83 19.06
CA GLU A 1154 18.53 16.69 19.43
C GLU A 1154 17.76 16.13 18.22
N ALA A 1155 17.30 16.99 17.30
CA ALA A 1155 16.63 16.58 16.07
C ALA A 1155 17.57 15.88 15.08
N LEU A 1156 18.85 16.28 14.99
CA LEU A 1156 19.86 15.57 14.20
C LEU A 1156 20.07 14.15 14.69
N ALA A 1157 20.16 13.96 16.02
CA ALA A 1157 20.26 12.61 16.60
C ALA A 1157 19.00 11.77 16.31
N LEU A 1158 17.82 12.39 16.27
CA LEU A 1158 16.57 11.70 15.89
C LEU A 1158 16.54 11.33 14.40
N CYS A 1159 17.20 12.09 13.50
CA CYS A 1159 17.28 11.75 12.08
C CYS A 1159 18.00 10.41 11.84
N ASP A 1160 18.94 10.04 12.71
CA ASP A 1160 19.67 8.77 12.59
C ASP A 1160 18.88 7.55 13.11
N SER A 1161 17.70 7.77 13.70
CA SER A 1161 16.89 6.73 14.36
C SER A 1161 15.81 6.08 13.48
N PHE A 1162 15.54 6.57 12.27
CA PHE A 1162 14.50 6.03 11.38
C PHE A 1162 14.82 6.18 9.89
N ASP A 1163 14.27 5.27 9.06
CA ASP A 1163 14.50 5.10 7.60
C ASP A 1163 14.03 6.27 6.70
N GLY A 1164 13.85 7.48 7.25
CA GLY A 1164 13.53 8.70 6.48
C GLY A 1164 14.08 9.98 7.10
N GLY A 1165 15.06 9.89 8.01
CA GLY A 1165 15.66 11.06 8.62
C GLY A 1165 16.66 11.79 7.71
N VAL A 1166 17.17 11.14 6.66
CA VAL A 1166 18.10 11.74 5.69
C VAL A 1166 17.49 12.96 5.00
N ASP A 1167 16.18 12.93 4.70
CA ASP A 1167 15.46 14.03 4.04
C ASP A 1167 15.38 15.28 4.92
N PHE A 1168 15.21 15.09 6.24
CA PHE A 1168 15.15 16.20 7.20
C PHE A 1168 16.54 16.64 7.66
N ARG A 1169 17.55 15.76 7.54
CA ARG A 1169 18.91 16.04 8.00
C ARG A 1169 19.50 17.26 7.30
N SER A 1170 19.36 17.36 5.97
CA SER A 1170 19.85 18.52 5.21
C SER A 1170 19.14 19.82 5.63
N GLU A 1171 17.82 19.78 5.85
CA GLU A 1171 17.03 20.94 6.29
C GLU A 1171 17.39 21.38 7.72
N VAL A 1172 17.61 20.42 8.63
CA VAL A 1172 18.06 20.68 10.01
C VAL A 1172 19.49 21.22 10.02
N GLU A 1173 20.41 20.64 9.24
CA GLU A 1173 21.79 21.13 9.09
C GLU A 1173 21.84 22.55 8.51
N GLN A 1174 21.06 22.84 7.46
CA GLN A 1174 20.96 24.19 6.90
C GLN A 1174 20.41 25.19 7.91
N THR A 1175 19.37 24.81 8.66
CA THR A 1175 18.78 25.66 9.69
C THR A 1175 19.76 25.89 10.84
N LEU A 1176 20.56 24.89 11.22
CA LEU A 1176 21.60 24.98 12.23
C LEU A 1176 22.74 25.91 11.79
N ARG A 1177 23.16 25.85 10.52
CA ARG A 1177 24.18 26.74 9.93
C ARG A 1177 23.81 28.21 10.06
N LEU A 1178 22.52 28.55 9.95
CA LEU A 1178 22.05 29.93 10.11
C LEU A 1178 22.20 30.49 11.54
N PHE A 1179 22.48 29.64 12.54
CA PHE A 1179 22.82 30.05 13.91
C PHE A 1179 24.33 30.05 14.18
N GLU A 1180 25.16 29.59 13.25
CA GLU A 1180 26.62 29.71 13.30
C GLU A 1180 27.03 31.07 12.71
N GLY A 1181 27.96 31.80 13.36
CA GLY A 1181 28.33 33.17 12.96
C GLY A 1181 28.91 33.32 11.55
N PRO A 1182 29.20 34.55 11.09
CA PRO A 1182 29.67 34.80 9.73
C PRO A 1182 31.01 34.09 9.44
N ARG A 1183 31.07 33.39 8.30
CA ARG A 1183 32.29 32.79 7.73
C ARG A 1183 32.59 33.45 6.38
N TYR A 1184 33.88 33.59 6.07
CA TYR A 1184 34.34 34.02 4.74
C TYR A 1184 34.63 32.79 3.89
N GLU A 1185 33.94 32.67 2.76
CA GLU A 1185 34.15 31.64 1.73
C GLU A 1185 34.46 32.33 0.39
N GLU A 1186 35.22 31.67 -0.50
CA GLU A 1186 35.52 32.22 -1.83
C GLU A 1186 34.24 32.32 -2.66
N VAL A 1187 33.97 33.51 -3.19
CA VAL A 1187 32.76 33.79 -3.97
C VAL A 1187 32.80 32.98 -5.26
N THR A 1188 31.75 32.19 -5.51
CA THR A 1188 31.69 31.34 -6.70
C THR A 1188 31.51 32.20 -7.97
N PRO A 1189 31.92 31.69 -9.16
CA PRO A 1189 31.76 32.43 -10.42
C PRO A 1189 30.30 32.81 -10.73
N GLU A 1190 29.35 31.99 -10.26
CA GLU A 1190 27.91 32.20 -10.41
C GLU A 1190 27.41 33.35 -9.53
N GLU A 1191 27.92 33.46 -8.30
CA GLU A 1191 27.65 34.57 -7.39
C GLU A 1191 28.26 35.87 -7.91
N ILE A 1192 29.48 35.84 -8.46
CA ILE A 1192 30.11 37.00 -9.13
C ILE A 1192 29.24 37.48 -10.30
N ALA A 1193 28.72 36.55 -11.12
CA ALA A 1193 27.82 36.89 -12.23
C ALA A 1193 26.49 37.50 -11.76
N ALA A 1194 25.94 36.99 -10.65
CA ALA A 1194 24.73 37.54 -10.03
C ALA A 1194 24.96 38.97 -9.51
N ILE A 1195 26.09 39.23 -8.84
CA ILE A 1195 26.51 40.56 -8.37
C ILE A 1195 26.64 41.53 -9.55
N LYS A 1196 27.30 41.11 -10.65
CA LYS A 1196 27.40 41.90 -11.89
C LYS A 1196 26.02 42.26 -12.45
N SER A 1197 25.10 41.30 -12.51
CA SER A 1197 23.75 41.52 -13.02
C SER A 1197 22.93 42.49 -12.17
N ALA A 1198 23.12 42.46 -10.84
CA ALA A 1198 22.43 43.31 -9.88
C ALA A 1198 22.92 44.77 -9.96
N MET A 1199 24.21 44.98 -10.20
CA MET A 1199 24.78 46.34 -10.33
C MET A 1199 24.34 47.07 -11.61
N ILE A 1200 24.08 46.34 -12.70
CA ILE A 1200 23.67 46.92 -14.00
C ILE A 1200 22.17 47.25 -14.03
N ARG A 1201 21.31 46.51 -13.31
CA ARG A 1201 19.84 46.56 -13.48
C ARG A 1201 19.07 47.41 -12.46
N GLY A 1202 19.73 48.04 -11.49
CA GLY A 1202 19.06 48.83 -10.45
C GLY A 1202 18.69 50.27 -10.88
N ARG A 1203 17.56 50.81 -10.40
CA ARG A 1203 17.25 52.26 -10.42
C ARG A 1203 18.23 52.96 -9.46
N GLY A 1204 19.43 53.28 -9.96
CA GLY A 1204 20.58 53.75 -9.18
C GLY A 1204 21.88 52.96 -9.43
N GLY A 1205 21.92 52.08 -10.44
CA GLY A 1205 23.13 51.36 -10.84
C GLY A 1205 24.27 52.32 -11.18
N ILE A 1206 25.38 52.16 -10.47
CA ILE A 1206 26.54 53.09 -10.47
C ILE A 1206 27.39 52.94 -11.74
N ALA A 1207 27.27 51.83 -12.48
CA ALA A 1207 28.08 51.54 -13.65
C ALA A 1207 27.23 51.63 -14.94
N THR A 1208 27.42 52.71 -15.70
CA THR A 1208 27.26 52.67 -17.15
C THR A 1208 28.27 51.69 -17.75
N HIS A 1209 28.12 51.25 -19.01
CA HIS A 1209 28.97 50.26 -19.69
C HIS A 1209 30.51 50.56 -19.72
N SER A 1210 30.97 51.63 -19.06
CA SER A 1210 32.36 52.12 -19.02
C SER A 1210 33.02 52.08 -17.63
N GLY A 1211 32.37 51.50 -16.60
CA GLY A 1211 32.94 51.43 -15.24
C GLY A 1211 33.94 50.27 -15.05
N HIS A 1212 35.04 50.54 -14.34
CA HIS A 1212 36.11 49.58 -14.05
C HIS A 1212 36.23 49.27 -12.56
N TRP A 1213 36.72 48.07 -12.22
CA TRP A 1213 36.95 47.63 -10.84
C TRP A 1213 38.41 47.84 -10.41
N TYR A 1214 38.59 48.26 -9.17
CA TYR A 1214 39.87 48.57 -8.56
C TYR A 1214 39.97 47.97 -7.17
N ASN A 1215 41.17 47.66 -6.73
CA ASN A 1215 41.47 47.24 -5.36
C ASN A 1215 42.18 48.37 -4.64
N CYS A 1216 41.80 48.61 -3.38
CA CYS A 1216 42.57 49.49 -2.49
C CYS A 1216 43.95 48.89 -2.17
N GLU A 1217 44.81 49.63 -1.48
CA GLU A 1217 46.16 49.15 -1.08
C GLU A 1217 46.13 47.84 -0.29
N ASN A 1218 45.02 47.55 0.42
CA ASN A 1218 44.82 46.32 1.19
C ASN A 1218 44.01 45.24 0.45
N GLY A 1219 43.74 45.40 -0.86
CA GLY A 1219 43.10 44.37 -1.67
C GLY A 1219 41.56 44.35 -1.67
N HIS A 1220 40.89 45.35 -1.09
CA HIS A 1220 39.42 45.42 -1.10
C HIS A 1220 38.88 46.01 -2.41
N PRO A 1221 37.95 45.32 -3.10
CA PRO A 1221 37.45 45.76 -4.40
C PRO A 1221 36.43 46.91 -4.29
N PHE A 1222 36.54 47.89 -5.18
CA PHE A 1222 35.61 49.00 -5.37
C PHE A 1222 35.48 49.34 -6.86
N ALA A 1223 34.39 49.98 -7.27
CA ALA A 1223 34.12 50.30 -8.68
C ALA A 1223 34.09 51.82 -8.92
N ILE A 1224 34.61 52.26 -10.06
CA ILE A 1224 34.51 53.65 -10.55
C ILE A 1224 33.58 53.65 -11.77
N GLY A 1225 32.46 54.39 -11.68
CA GLY A 1225 31.37 54.35 -12.65
C GLY A 1225 31.58 55.18 -13.92
N GLU A 1226 31.19 56.46 -13.91
CA GLU A 1226 30.77 57.18 -15.13
C GLU A 1226 31.90 57.53 -16.14
N CYS A 1227 33.17 57.61 -15.73
CA CYS A 1227 34.27 58.03 -16.62
C CYS A 1227 35.48 57.07 -16.63
N GLY A 1228 35.42 55.94 -15.92
CA GLY A 1228 36.51 54.95 -15.86
C GLY A 1228 37.80 55.42 -15.17
N MET A 1229 37.85 56.67 -14.69
CA MET A 1229 39.02 57.27 -14.01
C MET A 1229 38.54 58.08 -12.79
N PRO A 1230 39.31 58.17 -11.70
CA PRO A 1230 38.84 58.85 -10.50
C PRO A 1230 38.89 60.38 -10.61
N MET A 1231 37.83 61.03 -10.13
CA MET A 1231 37.69 62.49 -10.07
C MET A 1231 37.58 63.02 -8.64
N GLU A 1232 37.31 62.15 -7.67
CA GLU A 1232 37.23 62.45 -6.24
C GLU A 1232 38.06 61.45 -5.43
N GLU A 1233 38.67 61.92 -4.34
CA GLU A 1233 39.37 61.07 -3.36
C GLU A 1233 38.38 60.64 -2.27
N ALA A 1234 38.35 59.35 -1.95
CA ALA A 1234 37.48 58.73 -0.95
C ALA A 1234 38.27 57.77 -0.04
N ARG A 1235 37.61 57.15 0.95
CA ARG A 1235 38.21 56.15 1.83
C ARG A 1235 37.50 54.80 1.71
N CYS A 1236 38.27 53.72 1.76
CA CYS A 1236 37.76 52.36 1.73
C CYS A 1236 36.92 52.08 2.99
N PRO A 1237 35.66 51.63 2.88
CA PRO A 1237 34.82 51.38 4.05
C PRO A 1237 35.36 50.31 5.00
N ASP A 1238 36.14 49.36 4.47
CA ASP A 1238 36.59 48.18 5.22
C ASP A 1238 37.96 48.37 5.90
N CYS A 1239 38.83 49.20 5.33
CA CYS A 1239 40.19 49.39 5.87
C CYS A 1239 40.63 50.85 5.98
N ASP A 1240 39.76 51.80 5.64
CA ASP A 1240 39.98 53.25 5.68
C ASP A 1240 41.17 53.77 4.84
N ALA A 1241 41.79 52.91 4.01
CA ALA A 1241 42.82 53.29 3.05
C ALA A 1241 42.26 54.28 2.02
N ARG A 1242 43.11 55.19 1.52
CA ARG A 1242 42.73 56.17 0.49
C ARG A 1242 42.44 55.46 -0.83
N ILE A 1243 41.29 55.77 -1.43
CA ILE A 1243 40.84 55.22 -2.72
C ILE A 1243 40.36 56.36 -3.63
N GLY A 1244 40.22 56.10 -4.92
CA GLY A 1244 39.85 57.13 -5.90
C GLY A 1244 41.04 57.97 -6.35
N GLY A 1245 40.90 59.30 -6.37
CA GLY A 1245 41.90 60.24 -6.88
C GLY A 1245 41.30 61.47 -7.56
N GLN A 1246 42.11 62.46 -7.92
CA GLN A 1246 41.64 63.72 -8.54
C GLN A 1246 42.25 63.91 -9.93
N HIS A 1247 41.52 64.59 -10.83
CA HIS A 1247 41.99 64.96 -12.18
C HIS A 1247 42.44 63.75 -13.03
N HIS A 1248 41.67 62.65 -12.95
CA HIS A 1248 41.99 61.38 -13.61
C HIS A 1248 43.32 60.74 -13.17
N ARG A 1249 43.88 61.10 -12.01
CA ARG A 1249 45.05 60.43 -11.41
C ARG A 1249 44.64 59.73 -10.13
N MET A 1250 44.98 58.45 -10.05
CA MET A 1250 44.70 57.62 -8.87
C MET A 1250 45.62 57.98 -7.70
N VAL A 1251 45.13 57.78 -6.48
CA VAL A 1251 45.99 57.80 -5.29
C VAL A 1251 46.95 56.59 -5.33
N GLY A 1252 48.18 56.76 -4.84
CA GLY A 1252 49.16 55.66 -4.80
C GLY A 1252 48.68 54.48 -3.96
N GLY A 1253 48.91 53.26 -4.42
CA GLY A 1253 48.50 52.01 -3.76
C GLY A 1253 47.25 51.34 -4.34
N VAL A 1254 46.48 52.04 -5.18
CA VAL A 1254 45.29 51.47 -5.85
C VAL A 1254 45.71 50.67 -7.10
N SER A 1255 45.20 49.44 -7.25
CA SER A 1255 45.44 48.57 -8.42
C SER A 1255 44.14 48.22 -9.14
N ARG A 1256 44.19 47.79 -10.40
CA ARG A 1256 42.99 47.39 -11.15
C ARG A 1256 42.64 45.93 -10.84
N ALA A 1257 41.39 45.66 -10.49
CA ALA A 1257 40.89 44.35 -10.09
C ALA A 1257 40.38 43.57 -11.31
N THR A 1258 41.30 43.01 -12.11
CA THR A 1258 40.97 42.30 -13.38
C THR A 1258 40.14 41.03 -13.18
N ASP A 1259 40.21 40.45 -11.99
CA ASP A 1259 39.49 39.28 -11.49
C ASP A 1259 38.01 39.57 -11.22
N MET A 1260 37.63 40.84 -11.08
CA MET A 1260 36.25 41.30 -10.93
C MET A 1260 35.65 41.86 -12.24
N GLU A 1261 36.47 42.11 -13.27
CA GLU A 1261 36.02 42.42 -14.64
C GLU A 1261 35.48 41.17 -15.35
#